data_AF-A0AAE3U6Z0-F1
#
_entry.id   AF-A0AAE3U6Z0-F1
#
_cell.length_a   1.000
_cell.length_b   1.000
_cell.length_c   1.000
_cell.angle_alpha   90.00
_cell.angle_beta   90.00
_cell.angle_gamma   90.00
#
_symmetry.space_group_name_H-M   'P 1'
#
loop_
_entity.id
_entity.type
_entity.pdbx_description
1 polymer ?
#
loop_
_entity_poly.entity_id
_entity_poly.type
_entity_poly.pdbx_seq_one_letter_code
_entity_poly.pdbx_strand_id
1 'polypeptide(L)'
;MKKASYCLYLVLSGWLMSYTGMSQSSTQGISQKCIAIEFNHNVEFLGFVFFLGSLGSQYEQTEDTYFNGIKKKEWHAFNLSLYRKYKSYQANKDLQTVARCIESLGGSSLIRLLIQVPEFPHATLPASMPKEEVLFFSSTNDSLEAYSHAQEFLQAANRFYKEVHFEKYFQENQRLYDHSMEQIRKNMPPEGFIDAMEQFYRRQFDGYQLLPSLTIPAGMGFGLQLTTAGKTTILNAFGSFGPQRFAKDSLPDMGFANPKRLRELSIHEFGHSFVNPIIADLPAELTESTKSLFDTIKTDMEDQAYQNWKTCLDEHFVRAGEVMISHNLGYSQEAEDLLQYYITGRKFIYLPVIIQELKVYNQNPYVTYASTVQKALEKLQKQSNALSDRADTNGLWNSPEQIQFHTEDIDIFWKVFDKMYPRIQGSTLQKEYIEAGSAGLQNFIKNRIESGNKLAKTIRKELDYYQAIRASSLSIASRKEQFYTCFHNLKQLYPEAQFPDVYFVIGRKNTGGTTFKGGLLIGAEMFGQPTATFTPRIPIDYLDELISHELIHFQQKYSKNNSLLAQCIREGAADFLGELISGAHGNQEMYHYAEEHKQELWKEFLARKDDNNWQGWLYYSKDTSRPKDLGYWMGYKITQSYYQHATDKSQAIKDILTIQDFTGFLEKSKCAELFVNP
;
A
#
# COMPACT_ATOMS: atom_id res chain seq x y z
N MET A 1 13.16 -45.74 25.38
CA MET A 1 14.26 -46.29 24.56
C MET A 1 15.16 -45.15 24.12
N LYS A 2 16.48 -45.39 24.05
CA LYS A 2 17.54 -44.38 23.97
C LYS A 2 17.34 -43.35 22.83
N LYS A 3 17.40 -42.05 23.18
CA LYS A 3 17.53 -40.92 22.26
C LYS A 3 18.87 -41.02 21.53
N ALA A 4 18.87 -40.98 20.21
CA ALA A 4 20.05 -40.89 19.38
C ALA A 4 19.92 -39.68 18.44
N SER A 5 20.60 -38.60 18.80
CA SER A 5 20.90 -37.50 17.87
C SER A 5 22.10 -37.93 17.03
N TYR A 6 21.91 -38.13 15.73
CA TYR A 6 22.99 -38.39 14.79
C TYR A 6 23.44 -37.07 14.16
N CYS A 7 24.67 -36.66 14.44
CA CYS A 7 25.43 -35.69 13.67
C CYS A 7 26.58 -36.48 13.00
N LEU A 8 26.58 -36.58 11.68
CA LEU A 8 27.61 -37.26 10.91
C LEU A 8 28.51 -36.21 10.25
N TYR A 9 29.77 -36.11 10.69
CA TYR A 9 30.83 -35.43 9.93
C TYR A 9 31.93 -36.44 9.63
N LEU A 10 32.22 -36.59 8.33
CA LEU A 10 33.35 -37.34 7.78
C LEU A 10 34.53 -36.37 7.61
N VAL A 11 35.60 -36.55 8.39
CA VAL A 11 36.95 -36.06 8.03
C VAL A 11 37.96 -37.16 8.37
N LEU A 12 38.62 -37.68 7.34
CA LEU A 12 39.68 -38.67 7.42
C LEU A 12 41.05 -37.99 7.55
N SER A 13 41.66 -38.20 8.72
CA SER A 13 43.09 -38.36 9.08
C SER A 13 44.24 -37.84 8.20
N GLY A 14 45.20 -37.18 8.86
CA GLY A 14 46.63 -37.14 8.47
C GLY A 14 47.51 -36.43 9.51
N TRP A 15 48.42 -37.17 10.16
CA TRP A 15 49.31 -36.78 11.27
C TRP A 15 50.61 -36.05 10.81
N LEU A 16 51.14 -35.08 11.60
CA LEU A 16 52.45 -35.08 12.30
C LEU A 16 52.99 -33.67 12.73
N MET A 17 53.24 -33.55 14.04
CA MET A 17 54.32 -32.88 14.79
C MET A 17 54.63 -31.34 14.76
N SER A 18 54.56 -30.80 15.99
CA SER A 18 55.56 -30.01 16.76
C SER A 18 55.56 -28.45 16.78
N TYR A 19 55.21 -27.93 17.98
CA TYR A 19 55.84 -26.87 18.80
C TYR A 19 56.09 -25.45 18.22
N THR A 20 55.32 -24.45 18.71
CA THR A 20 55.72 -23.31 19.59
C THR A 20 54.83 -22.07 19.38
N GLY A 21 54.55 -21.33 20.46
CA GLY A 21 54.43 -19.87 20.42
C GLY A 21 53.02 -19.24 20.44
N MET A 22 52.63 -18.80 21.63
CA MET A 22 51.74 -17.67 21.98
C MET A 22 51.04 -16.88 20.85
N SER A 23 49.71 -16.91 20.85
CA SER A 23 48.84 -15.72 21.03
C SER A 23 47.38 -16.18 21.10
N GLN A 24 46.75 -16.14 22.27
CA GLN A 24 45.29 -16.26 22.35
C GLN A 24 44.69 -14.90 21.99
N SER A 25 44.49 -14.67 20.69
CA SER A 25 43.40 -13.81 20.26
C SER A 25 42.12 -14.59 20.51
N SER A 26 41.25 -14.05 21.34
CA SER A 26 39.90 -14.58 21.58
C SER A 26 39.06 -14.35 20.32
N THR A 27 39.22 -15.19 19.30
CA THR A 27 38.17 -15.36 18.31
C THR A 27 37.05 -16.13 18.99
N GLN A 28 36.09 -15.39 19.56
CA GLN A 28 34.75 -15.91 19.83
C GLN A 28 34.27 -16.54 18.52
N GLY A 29 34.30 -17.87 18.47
CA GLY A 29 33.73 -18.61 17.36
C GLY A 29 32.26 -18.22 17.27
N ILE A 30 31.87 -17.64 16.13
CA ILE A 30 30.47 -17.43 15.78
C ILE A 30 29.87 -18.82 15.67
N SER A 31 29.24 -19.29 16.75
CA SER A 31 28.41 -20.49 16.72
C SER A 31 27.24 -20.19 15.80
N GLN A 32 27.27 -20.73 14.59
CA GLN A 32 26.17 -20.62 13.63
C GLN A 32 24.89 -21.17 14.27
N LYS A 33 23.91 -20.30 14.53
CA LYS A 33 22.64 -20.70 15.16
C LYS A 33 21.83 -21.52 14.15
N CYS A 34 21.44 -22.73 14.51
CA CYS A 34 20.58 -23.58 13.69
C CYS A 34 19.12 -23.47 14.12
N ILE A 35 18.21 -23.68 13.18
CA ILE A 35 16.77 -23.77 13.45
C ILE A 35 16.45 -25.21 13.85
N ALA A 36 16.01 -25.41 15.08
CA ALA A 36 15.49 -26.70 15.54
C ALA A 36 14.11 -26.96 14.92
N ILE A 37 13.76 -28.23 14.68
CA ILE A 37 12.46 -28.61 14.09
C ILE A 37 11.98 -29.88 14.75
N GLU A 38 10.77 -29.86 15.30
CA GLU A 38 10.13 -31.07 15.84
C GLU A 38 8.60 -30.97 15.80
N PHE A 39 7.94 -32.11 15.60
CA PHE A 39 6.51 -32.22 15.90
C PHE A 39 6.33 -32.37 17.41
N ASN A 40 5.31 -31.72 17.96
CA ASN A 40 4.97 -31.82 19.38
C ASN A 40 3.59 -32.46 19.55
N HIS A 41 3.50 -33.54 20.33
CA HIS A 41 2.27 -34.31 20.49
C HIS A 41 1.12 -33.49 21.11
N ASN A 42 1.43 -32.58 22.03
CA ASN A 42 0.40 -31.74 22.64
C ASN A 42 -0.15 -30.70 21.65
N VAL A 43 0.72 -30.12 20.81
CA VAL A 43 0.32 -29.17 19.77
C VAL A 43 -0.53 -29.84 18.69
N GLU A 44 -0.14 -31.04 18.29
CA GLU A 44 -0.91 -31.89 17.38
C GLU A 44 -2.30 -32.24 17.94
N PHE A 45 -2.39 -32.56 19.23
CA PHE A 45 -3.68 -32.79 19.86
C PHE A 45 -4.51 -31.51 19.92
N LEU A 46 -3.90 -30.36 20.20
CA LEU A 46 -4.58 -29.07 20.22
C LEU A 46 -5.21 -28.73 18.86
N GLY A 47 -4.44 -28.86 17.77
CA GLY A 47 -4.94 -28.64 16.41
C GLY A 47 -6.10 -29.57 16.04
N PHE A 48 -5.99 -30.84 16.46
CA PHE A 48 -7.06 -31.84 16.26
C PHE A 48 -8.35 -31.44 16.99
N VAL A 49 -8.24 -31.08 18.27
CA VAL A 49 -9.38 -30.66 19.10
C VAL A 49 -10.01 -29.40 18.53
N PHE A 50 -9.21 -28.40 18.15
CA PHE A 50 -9.70 -27.15 17.57
C PHE A 50 -10.51 -27.41 16.31
N PHE A 51 -9.98 -28.20 15.37
CA PHE A 51 -10.71 -28.48 14.16
C PHE A 51 -11.97 -29.32 14.42
N LEU A 52 -11.89 -30.33 15.29
CA LEU A 52 -13.03 -31.19 15.60
C LEU A 52 -14.18 -30.44 16.31
N GLY A 53 -13.83 -29.55 17.24
CA GLY A 53 -14.79 -28.84 18.09
C GLY A 53 -15.31 -27.53 17.50
N SER A 54 -14.49 -26.81 16.72
CA SER A 54 -14.79 -25.43 16.31
C SER A 54 -15.04 -25.27 14.81
N LEU A 55 -14.27 -25.93 13.95
CA LEU A 55 -14.28 -25.64 12.50
C LEU A 55 -14.95 -26.72 11.65
N GLY A 56 -14.83 -28.00 12.03
CA GLY A 56 -15.07 -29.10 11.11
C GLY A 56 -16.52 -29.19 10.60
N SER A 57 -17.51 -28.81 11.41
CA SER A 57 -18.92 -28.79 10.97
C SER A 57 -19.16 -27.75 9.89
N GLN A 58 -18.64 -26.54 10.08
CA GLN A 58 -18.73 -25.46 9.10
C GLN A 58 -17.99 -25.84 7.80
N TYR A 59 -16.77 -26.36 7.92
CA TYR A 59 -15.94 -26.71 6.77
C TYR A 59 -16.46 -27.94 6.01
N GLU A 60 -17.19 -28.85 6.66
CA GLU A 60 -17.86 -29.96 5.97
C GLU A 60 -19.06 -29.50 5.13
N GLN A 61 -19.68 -28.38 5.48
CA GLN A 61 -20.89 -27.89 4.82
C GLN A 61 -20.63 -26.79 3.79
N THR A 62 -19.54 -26.02 3.94
CA THR A 62 -19.21 -24.89 3.04
C THR A 62 -18.95 -25.31 1.59
N GLU A 63 -19.40 -24.52 0.63
CA GLU A 63 -19.00 -24.62 -0.78
C GLU A 63 -18.08 -23.46 -1.21
N ASP A 64 -17.62 -22.65 -0.24
CA ASP A 64 -16.79 -21.49 -0.53
C ASP A 64 -15.43 -21.89 -1.11
N THR A 65 -14.88 -20.99 -1.91
CA THR A 65 -13.51 -21.06 -2.43
C THR A 65 -12.64 -19.97 -1.81
N TYR A 66 -11.34 -20.25 -1.70
CA TYR A 66 -10.35 -19.20 -1.48
C TYR A 66 -10.16 -18.39 -2.76
N PHE A 67 -9.48 -17.24 -2.65
CA PHE A 67 -9.23 -16.32 -3.77
C PHE A 67 -8.52 -16.97 -4.98
N ASN A 68 -7.82 -18.08 -4.75
CA ASN A 68 -7.13 -18.87 -5.78
C ASN A 68 -8.05 -19.92 -6.45
N GLY A 69 -9.35 -19.93 -6.12
CA GLY A 69 -10.36 -20.83 -6.68
C GLY A 69 -10.43 -22.21 -6.03
N ILE A 70 -9.54 -22.52 -5.07
CA ILE A 70 -9.54 -23.82 -4.38
C ILE A 70 -10.66 -23.85 -3.34
N LYS A 71 -11.46 -24.92 -3.33
CA LYS A 71 -12.52 -25.08 -2.32
C LYS A 71 -11.94 -25.15 -0.92
N LYS A 72 -12.57 -24.52 0.07
CA LYS A 72 -12.16 -24.62 1.49
C LYS A 72 -12.07 -26.08 1.95
N LYS A 73 -12.97 -26.94 1.46
CA LYS A 73 -12.95 -28.39 1.71
C LYS A 73 -11.70 -29.11 1.20
N GLU A 74 -11.18 -28.68 0.04
CA GLU A 74 -9.97 -29.26 -0.54
C GLU A 74 -8.72 -28.75 0.16
N TRP A 75 -8.74 -27.49 0.58
CA TRP A 75 -7.64 -26.88 1.33
C TRP A 75 -7.41 -27.55 2.70
N HIS A 76 -8.48 -27.92 3.38
CA HIS A 76 -8.46 -28.58 4.71
C HIS A 76 -8.79 -30.07 4.63
N ALA A 77 -8.46 -30.73 3.52
CA ALA A 77 -8.88 -32.11 3.25
C ALA A 77 -8.43 -33.10 4.33
N PHE A 78 -7.20 -32.96 4.84
CA PHE A 78 -6.71 -33.82 5.91
C PHE A 78 -7.47 -33.60 7.22
N ASN A 79 -7.62 -32.35 7.66
CA ASN A 79 -8.39 -32.03 8.87
C ASN A 79 -9.84 -32.51 8.78
N LEU A 80 -10.48 -32.36 7.60
CA LEU A 80 -11.84 -32.87 7.35
C LEU A 80 -11.92 -34.40 7.40
N SER A 81 -10.87 -35.10 6.95
CA SER A 81 -10.81 -36.55 7.07
C SER A 81 -10.80 -37.01 8.54
N LEU A 82 -10.05 -36.30 9.39
CA LEU A 82 -10.03 -36.55 10.83
C LEU A 82 -11.37 -36.20 11.47
N TYR A 83 -11.92 -35.03 11.15
CA TYR A 83 -13.23 -34.62 11.63
C TYR A 83 -14.30 -35.67 11.31
N ARG A 84 -14.35 -36.20 10.08
CA ARG A 84 -15.30 -37.26 9.70
C ARG A 84 -15.08 -38.56 10.48
N LYS A 85 -13.83 -38.96 10.68
CA LYS A 85 -13.46 -40.16 11.46
C LYS A 85 -13.90 -40.04 12.93
N TYR A 86 -13.78 -38.85 13.52
CA TYR A 86 -14.04 -38.62 14.95
C TYR A 86 -15.36 -37.87 15.23
N LYS A 87 -16.22 -37.72 14.22
CA LYS A 87 -17.45 -36.92 14.28
C LYS A 87 -18.41 -37.34 15.39
N SER A 88 -18.41 -38.64 15.74
CA SER A 88 -19.24 -39.18 16.84
C SER A 88 -18.94 -38.54 18.20
N TYR A 89 -17.76 -37.93 18.38
CA TYR A 89 -17.34 -37.32 19.63
C TYR A 89 -17.73 -35.83 19.77
N GLN A 90 -18.43 -35.23 18.81
CA GLN A 90 -18.78 -33.80 18.85
C GLN A 90 -19.58 -33.35 20.08
N ALA A 91 -20.44 -34.23 20.60
CA ALA A 91 -21.23 -33.97 21.80
C ALA A 91 -20.44 -34.24 23.10
N ASN A 92 -19.17 -34.64 23.01
CA ASN A 92 -18.35 -34.89 24.18
C ASN A 92 -18.09 -33.58 24.96
N LYS A 93 -18.31 -33.62 26.27
CA LYS A 93 -18.20 -32.44 27.14
C LYS A 93 -16.75 -31.95 27.30
N ASP A 94 -15.79 -32.87 27.34
CA ASP A 94 -14.38 -32.51 27.46
C ASP A 94 -13.87 -31.87 26.15
N LEU A 95 -14.26 -32.39 24.98
CA LEU A 95 -14.03 -31.73 23.69
C LEU A 95 -14.56 -30.29 23.69
N GLN A 96 -15.83 -30.08 24.06
CA GLN A 96 -16.45 -28.75 24.08
C GLN A 96 -15.77 -27.81 25.07
N THR A 97 -15.27 -28.32 26.20
CA THR A 97 -14.51 -27.52 27.16
C THR A 97 -13.18 -27.07 26.56
N VAL A 98 -12.40 -27.99 26.01
CA VAL A 98 -11.08 -27.68 25.44
C VAL A 98 -11.22 -26.77 24.21
N ALA A 99 -12.17 -27.05 23.31
CA ALA A 99 -12.42 -26.22 22.12
C ALA A 99 -12.82 -24.77 22.48
N ARG A 100 -13.71 -24.58 23.46
CA ARG A 100 -14.07 -23.23 23.94
C ARG A 100 -12.87 -22.47 24.52
N CYS A 101 -12.00 -23.15 25.27
CA CYS A 101 -10.76 -22.53 25.77
C CYS A 101 -9.86 -22.10 24.62
N ILE A 102 -9.76 -22.88 23.54
CA ILE A 102 -8.98 -22.51 22.35
C ILE A 102 -9.53 -21.25 21.70
N GLU A 103 -10.85 -21.18 21.52
CA GLU A 103 -11.53 -20.02 20.94
C GLU A 103 -11.37 -18.76 21.80
N SER A 104 -11.41 -18.89 23.13
CA SER A 104 -11.38 -17.73 24.03
C SER A 104 -9.98 -17.23 24.37
N LEU A 105 -8.99 -18.12 24.46
CA LEU A 105 -7.63 -17.79 24.97
C LEU A 105 -6.60 -17.58 23.86
N GLY A 106 -6.91 -18.00 22.63
CA GLY A 106 -6.03 -17.92 21.48
C GLY A 106 -4.96 -19.01 21.44
N GLY A 107 -4.55 -19.38 20.22
CA GLY A 107 -3.64 -20.50 19.97
C GLY A 107 -2.24 -20.31 20.58
N SER A 108 -1.65 -19.12 20.48
CA SER A 108 -0.27 -18.88 20.92
C SER A 108 -0.07 -19.13 22.42
N SER A 109 -0.97 -18.62 23.27
CA SER A 109 -0.89 -18.78 24.72
C SER A 109 -1.01 -20.25 25.14
N LEU A 110 -1.95 -20.98 24.53
CA LEU A 110 -2.14 -22.39 24.80
C LEU A 110 -0.97 -23.25 24.31
N ILE A 111 -0.45 -23.00 23.11
CA ILE A 111 0.72 -23.71 22.60
C ILE A 111 1.93 -23.47 23.51
N ARG A 112 2.16 -22.22 23.94
CA ARG A 112 3.24 -21.89 24.90
C ARG A 112 3.13 -22.68 26.21
N LEU A 113 1.91 -22.85 26.75
CA LEU A 113 1.71 -23.70 27.92
C LEU A 113 2.01 -25.17 27.58
N LEU A 114 1.46 -25.66 26.48
CA LEU A 114 1.46 -27.09 26.13
C LEU A 114 2.85 -27.66 25.80
N ILE A 115 3.78 -26.83 25.33
CA ILE A 115 5.17 -27.26 25.11
C ILE A 115 5.99 -27.34 26.40
N GLN A 116 5.45 -26.85 27.54
CA GLN A 116 6.12 -26.83 28.84
C GLN A 116 5.60 -27.87 29.83
N VAL A 117 4.51 -28.57 29.48
CA VAL A 117 3.88 -29.60 30.34
C VAL A 117 4.17 -31.00 29.78
N PRO A 118 4.05 -32.07 30.59
CA PRO A 118 4.13 -33.45 30.10
C PRO A 118 3.14 -33.73 28.96
N GLU A 119 3.43 -34.73 28.14
CA GLU A 119 2.55 -35.11 27.04
C GLU A 119 1.19 -35.62 27.53
N PHE A 120 0.13 -35.33 26.78
CA PHE A 120 -1.17 -35.95 27.00
C PHE A 120 -1.04 -37.50 26.88
N PRO A 121 -1.72 -38.28 27.74
CA PRO A 121 -2.75 -37.87 28.68
C PRO A 121 -2.25 -37.72 30.13
N HIS A 122 -1.01 -37.29 30.31
CA HIS A 122 -0.36 -37.05 31.60
C HIS A 122 -0.05 -35.57 31.85
N ALA A 123 -0.58 -34.66 31.03
CA ALA A 123 -0.30 -33.24 31.09
C ALA A 123 -0.79 -32.65 32.42
N THR A 124 0.12 -32.07 33.17
CA THR A 124 -0.15 -31.39 34.44
C THR A 124 0.75 -30.17 34.55
N LEU A 125 0.34 -29.18 35.34
CA LEU A 125 1.18 -28.01 35.61
C LEU A 125 2.40 -28.44 36.44
N PRO A 126 3.63 -28.16 35.98
CA PRO A 126 4.83 -28.41 36.77
C PRO A 126 4.80 -27.59 38.05
N ALA A 127 5.20 -28.18 39.18
CA ALA A 127 5.27 -27.47 40.46
C ALA A 127 6.21 -26.25 40.43
N SER A 128 7.19 -26.24 39.53
CA SER A 128 8.15 -25.16 39.32
C SER A 128 7.68 -24.08 38.34
N MET A 129 6.51 -24.23 37.71
CA MET A 129 6.01 -23.24 36.75
C MET A 129 5.54 -21.98 37.49
N PRO A 130 6.05 -20.79 37.12
CA PRO A 130 5.54 -19.53 37.67
C PRO A 130 4.04 -19.38 37.37
N LYS A 131 3.25 -18.87 38.32
CA LYS A 131 1.79 -18.71 38.13
C LYS A 131 1.47 -17.70 37.04
N GLU A 132 2.40 -16.79 36.77
CA GLU A 132 2.33 -15.78 35.73
C GLU A 132 2.23 -16.39 34.33
N GLU A 133 2.79 -17.59 34.13
CA GLU A 133 2.73 -18.33 32.85
C GLU A 133 1.32 -18.73 32.46
N VAL A 134 0.39 -18.81 33.41
CA VAL A 134 -1.01 -19.21 33.18
C VAL A 134 -2.00 -18.08 33.41
N LEU A 135 -1.55 -16.85 33.72
CA LEU A 135 -2.46 -15.73 34.05
C LEU A 135 -3.51 -15.44 32.98
N PHE A 136 -3.21 -15.74 31.71
CA PHE A 136 -4.16 -15.59 30.61
C PHE A 136 -5.44 -16.44 30.76
N PHE A 137 -5.46 -17.43 31.65
CA PHE A 137 -6.66 -18.19 32.01
C PHE A 137 -7.61 -17.46 32.99
N SER A 138 -7.19 -16.35 33.59
CA SER A 138 -8.05 -15.54 34.47
C SER A 138 -8.53 -14.28 33.76
N SER A 139 -9.83 -14.05 33.83
CA SER A 139 -10.45 -12.80 33.35
C SER A 139 -10.24 -11.62 34.31
N THR A 140 -9.88 -11.91 35.56
CA THR A 140 -9.70 -10.93 36.64
C THR A 140 -8.24 -10.69 37.00
N ASN A 141 -7.31 -11.33 36.27
CA ASN A 141 -5.87 -11.35 36.57
C ASN A 141 -5.53 -11.98 37.94
N ASP A 142 -6.41 -12.86 38.45
CA ASP A 142 -6.20 -13.62 39.68
C ASP A 142 -5.41 -14.92 39.41
N SER A 143 -4.30 -15.07 40.12
CA SER A 143 -3.37 -16.19 39.92
C SER A 143 -3.91 -17.55 40.38
N LEU A 144 -4.87 -17.58 41.31
CA LEU A 144 -5.46 -18.84 41.80
C LEU A 144 -6.56 -19.32 40.85
N GLU A 145 -7.42 -18.40 40.38
CA GLU A 145 -8.40 -18.62 39.33
C GLU A 145 -7.69 -19.14 38.06
N ALA A 146 -6.67 -18.43 37.59
CA ALA A 146 -5.88 -18.81 36.43
C ALA A 146 -5.32 -20.23 36.53
N TYR A 147 -4.72 -20.56 37.69
CA TYR A 147 -4.16 -21.88 37.93
C TYR A 147 -5.24 -22.97 37.95
N SER A 148 -6.40 -22.72 38.59
CA SER A 148 -7.52 -23.66 38.62
C SER A 148 -8.05 -23.94 37.21
N HIS A 149 -8.33 -22.89 36.43
CA HIS A 149 -8.83 -23.02 35.06
C HIS A 149 -7.82 -23.72 34.14
N ALA A 150 -6.53 -23.43 34.27
CA ALA A 150 -5.48 -24.13 33.53
C ALA A 150 -5.43 -25.62 33.87
N GLN A 151 -5.58 -25.99 35.15
CA GLN A 151 -5.68 -27.39 35.57
C GLN A 151 -6.93 -28.09 35.01
N GLU A 152 -8.08 -27.43 35.06
CA GLU A 152 -9.34 -27.95 34.51
C GLU A 152 -9.22 -28.21 33.01
N PHE A 153 -8.63 -27.26 32.27
CA PHE A 153 -8.32 -27.40 30.84
C PHE A 153 -7.44 -28.62 30.56
N LEU A 154 -6.30 -28.76 31.25
CA LEU A 154 -5.39 -29.89 31.06
C LEU A 154 -6.04 -31.23 31.44
N GLN A 155 -6.86 -31.27 32.49
CA GLN A 155 -7.58 -32.48 32.89
C GLN A 155 -8.65 -32.89 31.87
N ALA A 156 -9.43 -31.93 31.34
CA ALA A 156 -10.39 -32.20 30.27
C ALA A 156 -9.67 -32.73 29.02
N ALA A 157 -8.58 -32.10 28.62
CA ALA A 157 -7.76 -32.54 27.49
C ALA A 157 -7.18 -33.95 27.71
N ASN A 158 -6.65 -34.26 28.90
CA ASN A 158 -6.17 -35.61 29.26
C ASN A 158 -7.27 -36.68 29.13
N ARG A 159 -8.49 -36.39 29.62
CA ARG A 159 -9.63 -37.33 29.53
C ARG A 159 -10.04 -37.53 28.08
N PHE A 160 -10.19 -36.44 27.32
CA PHE A 160 -10.58 -36.53 25.92
C PHE A 160 -9.53 -37.26 25.07
N TYR A 161 -8.25 -37.01 25.30
CA TYR A 161 -7.15 -37.71 24.62
C TYR A 161 -7.24 -39.23 24.77
N LYS A 162 -7.56 -39.71 25.99
CA LYS A 162 -7.77 -41.13 26.26
C LYS A 162 -9.02 -41.66 25.57
N GLU A 163 -10.12 -40.92 25.65
CA GLU A 163 -11.43 -41.34 25.11
C GLU A 163 -11.41 -41.52 23.60
N VAL A 164 -10.74 -40.63 22.86
CA VAL A 164 -10.62 -40.75 21.39
C VAL A 164 -9.47 -41.65 20.95
N HIS A 165 -8.74 -42.25 21.91
CA HIS A 165 -7.55 -43.05 21.67
C HIS A 165 -6.52 -42.33 20.78
N PHE A 166 -6.22 -41.06 21.09
CA PHE A 166 -5.38 -40.22 20.21
C PHE A 166 -3.95 -40.74 20.06
N GLU A 167 -3.44 -41.46 21.06
CA GLU A 167 -2.15 -42.16 20.97
C GLU A 167 -2.10 -43.14 19.78
N LYS A 168 -3.21 -43.84 19.52
CA LYS A 168 -3.31 -44.76 18.38
C LYS A 168 -3.29 -43.99 17.06
N TYR A 169 -3.89 -42.80 17.01
CA TYR A 169 -3.82 -41.93 15.83
C TYR A 169 -2.37 -41.58 15.48
N PHE A 170 -1.55 -41.17 16.45
CA PHE A 170 -0.13 -40.89 16.19
C PHE A 170 0.60 -42.10 15.64
N GLN A 171 0.45 -43.25 16.29
CA GLN A 171 1.11 -44.49 15.88
C GLN A 171 0.71 -44.91 14.46
N GLU A 172 -0.58 -44.79 14.11
CA GLU A 172 -1.09 -45.09 12.76
C GLU A 172 -0.56 -44.12 11.69
N ASN A 173 -0.26 -42.87 12.07
CA ASN A 173 0.15 -41.81 11.15
C ASN A 173 1.65 -41.51 11.17
N GLN A 174 2.48 -42.29 11.89
CA GLN A 174 3.93 -42.05 12.02
C GLN A 174 4.63 -41.84 10.67
N ARG A 175 4.28 -42.63 9.65
CA ARG A 175 4.85 -42.49 8.30
C ARG A 175 4.54 -41.14 7.65
N LEU A 176 3.39 -40.53 7.96
CA LEU A 176 3.03 -39.19 7.47
C LEU A 176 3.88 -38.11 8.15
N TYR A 177 4.14 -38.25 9.46
CA TYR A 177 5.04 -37.34 10.18
C TYR A 177 6.47 -37.43 9.66
N ASP A 178 6.99 -38.65 9.46
CA ASP A 178 8.32 -38.88 8.92
C ASP A 178 8.45 -38.24 7.52
N HIS A 179 7.46 -38.47 6.64
CA HIS A 179 7.45 -37.89 5.30
C HIS A 179 7.32 -36.37 5.32
N SER A 180 6.45 -35.82 6.17
CA SER A 180 6.28 -34.36 6.30
C SER A 180 7.56 -33.70 6.82
N MET A 181 8.27 -34.36 7.73
CA MET A 181 9.58 -33.90 8.21
C MET A 181 10.63 -33.89 7.07
N GLU A 182 10.62 -34.86 6.16
CA GLU A 182 11.46 -34.83 4.96
C GLU A 182 11.10 -33.63 4.05
N GLN A 183 9.80 -33.38 3.83
CA GLN A 183 9.32 -32.23 3.06
C GLN A 183 9.82 -30.91 3.67
N ILE A 184 9.73 -30.74 4.98
CA ILE A 184 10.16 -29.52 5.67
C ILE A 184 11.68 -29.37 5.58
N ARG A 185 12.44 -30.41 5.94
CA ARG A 185 13.91 -30.39 5.94
C ARG A 185 14.49 -30.04 4.57
N LYS A 186 13.88 -30.53 3.49
CA LYS A 186 14.30 -30.22 2.11
C LYS A 186 14.07 -28.76 1.72
N ASN A 187 13.15 -28.07 2.38
CA ASN A 187 12.71 -26.72 2.03
C ASN A 187 13.09 -25.66 3.08
N MET A 188 14.00 -26.01 4.00
CA MET A 188 14.44 -25.12 5.07
C MET A 188 14.98 -23.78 4.53
N PRO A 189 14.82 -22.69 5.31
CA PRO A 189 15.43 -21.41 4.97
C PRO A 189 16.94 -21.54 4.71
N PRO A 190 17.50 -20.69 3.83
CA PRO A 190 18.91 -20.77 3.45
C PRO A 190 19.85 -20.46 4.62
N GLU A 191 21.13 -20.76 4.41
CA GLU A 191 22.21 -20.32 5.31
C GLU A 191 22.19 -18.78 5.45
N GLY A 192 22.43 -18.28 6.65
CA GLY A 192 22.36 -16.84 6.96
C GLY A 192 20.93 -16.30 7.17
N PHE A 193 19.89 -17.15 7.12
CA PHE A 193 18.51 -16.73 7.40
C PHE A 193 18.35 -16.07 8.79
N ILE A 194 18.88 -16.73 9.84
CA ILE A 194 18.83 -16.18 11.20
C ILE A 194 19.65 -14.90 11.30
N ASP A 195 20.85 -14.88 10.70
CA ASP A 195 21.70 -13.70 10.70
C ASP A 195 21.01 -12.51 10.03
N ALA A 196 20.30 -12.71 8.93
CA ALA A 196 19.54 -11.65 8.27
C ALA A 196 18.43 -11.08 9.17
N MET A 197 17.73 -11.93 9.93
CA MET A 197 16.74 -11.47 10.91
C MET A 197 17.40 -10.71 12.07
N GLU A 198 18.44 -11.27 12.68
CA GLU A 198 19.12 -10.67 13.84
C GLU A 198 19.82 -9.37 13.47
N GLN A 199 20.44 -9.29 12.29
CA GLN A 199 21.06 -8.07 11.76
C GLN A 199 20.02 -6.99 11.44
N PHE A 200 18.90 -7.37 10.83
CA PHE A 200 17.82 -6.42 10.55
C PHE A 200 17.25 -5.86 11.85
N TYR A 201 16.88 -6.70 12.83
CA TYR A 201 16.30 -6.21 14.09
C TYR A 201 17.34 -5.71 15.10
N ARG A 202 18.63 -5.94 14.86
CA ARG A 202 19.75 -5.65 15.78
C ARG A 202 19.55 -6.22 17.17
N ARG A 203 18.92 -7.38 17.21
CA ARG A 203 18.56 -8.13 18.40
C ARG A 203 18.74 -9.60 18.09
N GLN A 204 19.09 -10.38 19.10
CA GLN A 204 19.31 -11.81 18.96
C GLN A 204 18.60 -12.60 20.05
N PHE A 205 18.37 -13.88 19.77
CA PHE A 205 17.82 -14.85 20.71
C PHE A 205 18.76 -16.05 20.87
N ASP A 206 18.58 -16.83 21.92
CA ASP A 206 19.42 -18.01 22.20
C ASP A 206 19.09 -19.20 21.29
N GLY A 207 17.87 -19.26 20.76
CA GLY A 207 17.41 -20.35 19.90
C GLY A 207 16.20 -20.01 19.03
N TYR A 208 16.06 -20.78 17.95
CA TYR A 208 14.98 -20.67 16.97
C TYR A 208 14.41 -22.06 16.70
N GLN A 209 13.09 -22.19 16.72
CA GLN A 209 12.44 -23.49 16.57
C GLN A 209 11.20 -23.44 15.69
N LEU A 210 11.09 -24.44 14.81
CA LEU A 210 9.89 -24.72 14.03
C LEU A 210 9.12 -25.88 14.68
N LEU A 211 7.83 -25.67 14.88
CA LEU A 211 6.87 -26.62 15.42
C LEU A 211 5.78 -26.91 14.35
N PRO A 212 6.10 -27.64 13.28
CA PRO A 212 5.11 -28.02 12.29
C PRO A 212 3.98 -28.84 12.92
N SER A 213 2.80 -28.76 12.32
CA SER A 213 1.68 -29.59 12.71
C SER A 213 0.80 -30.06 11.55
N LEU A 214 0.45 -31.35 11.54
CA LEU A 214 -0.49 -31.91 10.56
C LEU A 214 -1.94 -31.54 10.87
N THR A 215 -2.26 -31.24 12.13
CA THR A 215 -3.64 -31.03 12.61
C THR A 215 -3.97 -29.56 12.86
N ILE A 216 -2.99 -28.67 12.98
CA ILE A 216 -3.24 -27.23 12.85
C ILE A 216 -3.80 -26.96 11.44
N PRO A 217 -4.91 -26.21 11.31
CA PRO A 217 -5.52 -25.95 10.00
C PRO A 217 -4.53 -25.35 9.01
N ALA A 218 -4.61 -25.77 7.75
CA ALA A 218 -3.69 -25.34 6.70
C ALA A 218 -3.71 -23.82 6.52
N GLY A 219 -2.54 -23.19 6.55
CA GLY A 219 -2.35 -21.74 6.45
C GLY A 219 -2.33 -20.98 7.78
N MET A 220 -2.51 -21.65 8.93
CA MET A 220 -2.36 -21.03 10.25
C MET A 220 -0.92 -21.15 10.77
N GLY A 221 -0.45 -20.09 11.44
CA GLY A 221 0.84 -19.99 12.11
C GLY A 221 0.73 -19.25 13.44
N PHE A 222 1.69 -19.48 14.34
CA PHE A 222 1.74 -18.88 15.67
C PHE A 222 3.20 -18.62 16.10
N GLY A 223 3.52 -17.35 16.31
CA GLY A 223 4.76 -16.87 16.90
C GLY A 223 4.75 -16.96 18.42
N LEU A 224 5.83 -17.50 18.98
CA LEU A 224 5.95 -17.79 20.40
C LEU A 224 7.34 -17.41 20.92
N GLN A 225 7.42 -17.08 22.20
CA GLN A 225 8.67 -16.88 22.91
C GLN A 225 8.65 -17.69 24.20
N LEU A 226 9.71 -18.46 24.44
CA LEU A 226 9.90 -19.24 25.65
C LEU A 226 11.23 -18.88 26.31
N THR A 227 11.20 -18.52 27.59
CA THR A 227 12.41 -18.23 28.37
C THR A 227 12.59 -19.26 29.46
N THR A 228 13.66 -20.06 29.38
CA THR A 228 13.98 -21.11 30.36
C THR A 228 15.40 -20.92 30.87
N ALA A 229 15.57 -20.81 32.19
CA ALA A 229 16.87 -20.62 32.83
C ALA A 229 17.70 -19.47 32.22
N GLY A 230 17.03 -18.35 31.91
CA GLY A 230 17.66 -17.15 31.34
C GLY A 230 17.97 -17.22 29.84
N LYS A 231 17.65 -18.33 29.16
CA LYS A 231 17.78 -18.47 27.71
C LYS A 231 16.43 -18.36 27.03
N THR A 232 16.38 -17.57 25.96
CA THR A 232 15.16 -17.30 25.19
C THR A 232 15.19 -17.99 23.84
N THR A 233 14.23 -18.88 23.60
CA THR A 233 13.97 -19.49 22.30
C THR A 233 12.70 -18.91 21.70
N ILE A 234 12.74 -18.50 20.44
CA ILE A 234 11.54 -18.08 19.70
C ILE A 234 11.08 -19.21 18.77
N LEU A 235 9.77 -19.39 18.66
CA LEU A 235 9.17 -20.52 17.96
C LEU A 235 8.10 -20.09 16.96
N ASN A 236 7.98 -20.86 15.89
CA ASN A 236 6.91 -20.79 14.90
C ASN A 236 6.18 -22.14 14.91
N ALA A 237 4.94 -22.16 15.41
CA ALA A 237 4.05 -23.32 15.30
C ALA A 237 3.09 -23.15 14.13
N PHE A 238 3.02 -24.10 13.20
CA PHE A 238 2.28 -23.88 11.94
C PHE A 238 1.67 -25.15 11.34
N GLY A 239 0.53 -24.98 10.68
CA GLY A 239 -0.08 -25.98 9.81
C GLY A 239 0.57 -26.02 8.41
N SER A 240 0.15 -26.95 7.56
CA SER A 240 0.63 -27.00 6.17
C SER A 240 0.34 -25.72 5.37
N PHE A 241 1.09 -25.46 4.30
CA PHE A 241 0.99 -24.21 3.51
C PHE A 241 -0.06 -24.24 2.40
N GLY A 242 -0.69 -25.38 2.15
CA GLY A 242 -1.58 -25.59 1.02
C GLY A 242 -2.32 -26.93 1.08
N PRO A 243 -3.13 -27.23 0.06
CA PRO A 243 -3.97 -28.43 0.06
C PRO A 243 -3.13 -29.70 0.09
N GLN A 244 -3.52 -30.66 0.93
CA GLN A 244 -2.86 -31.97 1.00
C GLN A 244 -3.30 -32.82 -0.21
N ARG A 245 -2.34 -33.42 -0.90
CA ARG A 245 -2.58 -34.24 -2.11
C ARG A 245 -2.35 -35.70 -1.80
N PHE A 246 -3.44 -36.47 -1.88
CA PHE A 246 -3.42 -37.90 -1.66
C PHE A 246 -3.21 -38.64 -2.99
N ALA A 247 -2.23 -39.53 -3.04
CA ALA A 247 -1.95 -40.38 -4.19
C ALA A 247 -2.16 -41.86 -3.82
N LYS A 248 -2.54 -42.67 -4.80
CA LYS A 248 -2.84 -44.09 -4.58
C LYS A 248 -1.59 -44.95 -4.35
N ASP A 249 -0.49 -44.59 -5.02
CA ASP A 249 0.72 -45.40 -5.11
C ASP A 249 1.97 -44.69 -4.52
N SER A 250 1.80 -43.57 -3.81
CA SER A 250 2.87 -42.85 -3.11
C SER A 250 2.39 -42.25 -1.80
N LEU A 251 3.32 -41.90 -0.91
CA LEU A 251 3.00 -41.11 0.27
C LEU A 251 2.38 -39.76 -0.14
N PRO A 252 1.41 -39.25 0.62
CA PRO A 252 0.71 -38.02 0.28
C PRO A 252 1.62 -36.81 0.47
N ASP A 253 1.47 -35.81 -0.40
CA ASP A 253 2.06 -34.50 -0.17
C ASP A 253 1.21 -33.77 0.87
N MET A 254 1.76 -33.61 2.08
CA MET A 254 1.05 -33.00 3.21
C MET A 254 1.08 -31.47 3.18
N GLY A 255 1.53 -30.85 2.08
CA GLY A 255 1.46 -29.41 1.87
C GLY A 255 2.59 -28.60 2.53
N PHE A 256 3.66 -29.26 2.98
CA PHE A 256 4.83 -28.59 3.57
C PHE A 256 5.95 -28.29 2.57
N ALA A 257 5.88 -28.84 1.35
CA ALA A 257 6.93 -28.70 0.35
C ALA A 257 6.88 -27.34 -0.39
N ASN A 258 7.01 -26.24 0.35
CA ASN A 258 7.03 -24.88 -0.22
C ASN A 258 8.08 -24.00 0.50
N PRO A 259 9.29 -23.83 -0.09
CA PRO A 259 10.38 -23.13 0.57
C PRO A 259 10.10 -21.63 0.73
N LYS A 260 9.38 -21.02 -0.22
CA LYS A 260 8.97 -19.61 -0.14
C LYS A 260 8.02 -19.39 1.04
N ARG A 261 6.96 -20.19 1.15
CA ARG A 261 5.99 -20.06 2.25
C ARG A 261 6.58 -20.38 3.62
N LEU A 262 7.44 -21.40 3.71
CA LEU A 262 8.14 -21.69 4.97
C LEU A 262 9.01 -20.52 5.40
N ARG A 263 9.76 -19.90 4.47
CA ARG A 263 10.59 -18.73 4.75
C ARG A 263 9.74 -17.53 5.17
N GLU A 264 8.72 -17.16 4.39
CA GLU A 264 7.81 -16.04 4.69
C GLU A 264 7.16 -16.20 6.07
N LEU A 265 6.56 -17.36 6.34
CA LEU A 265 5.91 -17.62 7.62
C LEU A 265 6.92 -17.64 8.77
N SER A 266 8.12 -18.18 8.57
CA SER A 266 9.16 -18.14 9.60
C SER A 266 9.59 -16.71 9.91
N ILE A 267 9.75 -15.84 8.91
CA ILE A 267 10.05 -14.42 9.15
C ILE A 267 8.90 -13.75 9.92
N HIS A 268 7.66 -14.03 9.53
CA HIS A 268 6.46 -13.48 10.18
C HIS A 268 6.38 -13.87 11.67
N GLU A 269 6.35 -15.17 11.95
CA GLU A 269 6.09 -15.68 13.30
C GLU A 269 7.26 -15.43 14.26
N PHE A 270 8.50 -15.54 13.78
CA PHE A 270 9.66 -15.09 14.56
C PHE A 270 9.66 -13.56 14.74
N GLY A 271 9.20 -12.82 13.72
CA GLY A 271 9.09 -11.37 13.70
C GLY A 271 8.33 -10.80 14.90
N HIS A 272 7.25 -11.46 15.35
CA HIS A 272 6.51 -11.03 16.53
C HIS A 272 7.37 -10.92 17.80
N SER A 273 8.35 -11.81 17.98
CA SER A 273 9.26 -11.75 19.14
C SER A 273 10.20 -10.54 19.11
N PHE A 274 10.50 -10.02 17.91
CA PHE A 274 11.28 -8.80 17.73
C PHE A 274 10.41 -7.54 17.83
N VAL A 275 9.23 -7.56 17.22
CA VAL A 275 8.38 -6.38 16.99
C VAL A 275 7.51 -6.06 18.20
N ASN A 276 6.77 -7.05 18.72
CA ASN A 276 5.71 -6.78 19.72
C ASN A 276 6.24 -6.07 20.99
N PRO A 277 7.43 -6.39 21.54
CA PRO A 277 7.97 -5.65 22.67
C PRO A 277 8.22 -4.17 22.35
N ILE A 278 8.70 -3.86 21.14
CA ILE A 278 8.98 -2.48 20.72
C ILE A 278 7.68 -1.68 20.57
N ILE A 279 6.62 -2.30 20.07
CA ILE A 279 5.30 -1.67 19.95
C ILE A 279 4.65 -1.50 21.33
N ALA A 280 4.81 -2.48 22.23
CA ALA A 280 4.31 -2.40 23.60
C ALA A 280 4.98 -1.27 24.41
N ASP A 281 6.26 -0.99 24.15
CA ASP A 281 7.04 0.06 24.81
C ASP A 281 6.88 1.45 24.15
N LEU A 282 5.99 1.62 23.18
CA LEU A 282 5.74 2.93 22.56
C LEU A 282 5.13 3.92 23.56
N PRO A 283 5.45 5.23 23.44
CA PRO A 283 4.77 6.27 24.21
C PRO A 283 3.26 6.24 24.00
N ALA A 284 2.49 6.28 25.09
CA ALA A 284 1.03 6.20 25.04
C ALA A 284 0.42 7.33 24.18
N GLU A 285 1.03 8.52 24.20
CA GLU A 285 0.62 9.66 23.38
C GLU A 285 0.71 9.36 21.89
N LEU A 286 1.73 8.61 21.46
CA LEU A 286 1.94 8.26 20.06
C LEU A 286 0.94 7.20 19.59
N THR A 287 0.66 6.20 20.44
CA THR A 287 -0.35 5.19 20.14
C THR A 287 -1.76 5.78 20.10
N GLU A 288 -2.11 6.66 21.04
CA GLU A 288 -3.43 7.29 21.04
C GLU A 288 -3.60 8.25 19.86
N SER A 289 -2.57 9.04 19.56
CA SER A 289 -2.64 10.02 18.47
C SER A 289 -2.58 9.43 17.05
N THR A 290 -2.22 8.15 16.91
CA THR A 290 -2.29 7.40 15.66
C THR A 290 -3.52 6.50 15.55
N LYS A 291 -4.35 6.42 16.58
CA LYS A 291 -5.48 5.47 16.67
C LYS A 291 -6.54 5.67 15.58
N SER A 292 -6.76 6.90 15.13
CA SER A 292 -7.68 7.23 14.05
C SER A 292 -7.27 6.66 12.69
N LEU A 293 -6.00 6.28 12.50
CA LEU A 293 -5.55 5.55 11.31
C LEU A 293 -6.28 4.21 11.18
N PHE A 294 -6.62 3.57 12.30
CA PHE A 294 -7.35 2.31 12.27
C PHE A 294 -8.72 2.47 11.61
N ASP A 295 -9.42 3.59 11.80
CA ASP A 295 -10.76 3.82 11.25
C ASP A 295 -10.77 3.74 9.71
N THR A 296 -9.68 4.11 9.06
CA THR A 296 -9.56 4.07 7.58
C THR A 296 -9.51 2.64 7.04
N ILE A 297 -8.94 1.71 7.80
CA ILE A 297 -8.74 0.30 7.40
C ILE A 297 -9.58 -0.68 8.21
N LYS A 298 -10.42 -0.18 9.12
CA LYS A 298 -11.07 -0.97 10.16
C LYS A 298 -11.82 -2.18 9.60
N THR A 299 -12.69 -1.96 8.63
CA THR A 299 -13.50 -3.03 8.01
C THR A 299 -12.62 -4.13 7.43
N ASP A 300 -11.60 -3.76 6.64
CA ASP A 300 -10.71 -4.73 6.00
C ASP A 300 -9.82 -5.48 7.02
N MET A 301 -9.51 -4.84 8.15
CA MET A 301 -8.73 -5.42 9.25
C MET A 301 -9.57 -6.35 10.13
N GLU A 302 -10.81 -5.97 10.46
CA GLU A 302 -11.75 -6.78 11.25
C GLU A 302 -12.12 -8.09 10.53
N ASP A 303 -12.30 -8.04 9.20
CA ASP A 303 -12.49 -9.23 8.35
C ASP A 303 -11.30 -10.20 8.39
N GLN A 304 -10.12 -9.69 8.74
CA GLN A 304 -8.89 -10.46 8.95
C GLN A 304 -8.62 -10.76 10.44
N ALA A 305 -9.62 -10.56 11.31
CA ALA A 305 -9.58 -10.75 12.75
C ALA A 305 -8.68 -9.77 13.54
N TYR A 306 -8.30 -8.64 12.95
CA TYR A 306 -7.57 -7.58 13.64
C TYR A 306 -8.55 -6.53 14.19
N GLN A 307 -8.82 -6.60 15.50
CA GLN A 307 -9.92 -5.88 16.15
C GLN A 307 -9.55 -4.51 16.71
N ASN A 308 -8.26 -4.17 16.78
CA ASN A 308 -7.81 -2.91 17.36
C ASN A 308 -6.50 -2.42 16.74
N TRP A 309 -6.24 -1.12 16.91
CA TRP A 309 -5.09 -0.45 16.31
C TRP A 309 -3.74 -1.03 16.76
N LYS A 310 -3.59 -1.37 18.05
CA LYS A 310 -2.32 -1.92 18.55
C LYS A 310 -1.99 -3.25 17.87
N THR A 311 -2.97 -4.16 17.80
CA THR A 311 -2.80 -5.44 17.09
C THR A 311 -2.48 -5.19 15.61
N CYS A 312 -3.16 -4.24 14.96
CA CYS A 312 -2.80 -3.84 13.59
C CYS A 312 -1.36 -3.32 13.49
N LEU A 313 -0.88 -2.52 14.45
CA LEU A 313 0.50 -2.02 14.44
C LEU A 313 1.52 -3.13 14.55
N ASP A 314 1.34 -4.07 15.48
CA ASP A 314 2.19 -5.26 15.63
C ASP A 314 2.32 -5.97 14.26
N GLU A 315 1.17 -6.18 13.61
CA GLU A 315 1.00 -6.85 12.32
C GLU A 315 1.57 -6.07 11.11
N HIS A 316 1.50 -4.74 11.12
CA HIS A 316 2.11 -3.90 10.08
C HIS A 316 3.62 -4.00 10.11
N PHE A 317 4.23 -3.92 11.31
CA PHE A 317 5.68 -3.95 11.44
C PHE A 317 6.27 -5.36 11.26
N VAL A 318 5.53 -6.42 11.63
CA VAL A 318 5.93 -7.80 11.27
C VAL A 318 5.94 -7.98 9.75
N ARG A 319 4.88 -7.57 9.05
CA ARG A 319 4.82 -7.63 7.57
C ARG A 319 5.89 -6.79 6.89
N ALA A 320 6.18 -5.61 7.45
CA ALA A 320 7.28 -4.78 6.94
C ALA A 320 8.63 -5.49 7.10
N GLY A 321 8.83 -6.19 8.22
CA GLY A 321 9.99 -7.07 8.44
C GLY A 321 10.11 -8.17 7.37
N GLU A 322 9.01 -8.83 7.01
CA GLU A 322 8.99 -9.84 5.94
C GLU A 322 9.53 -9.30 4.61
N VAL A 323 9.09 -8.10 4.22
CA VAL A 323 9.54 -7.44 2.99
C VAL A 323 11.02 -7.07 3.08
N MET A 324 11.44 -6.40 4.15
CA MET A 324 12.82 -5.93 4.32
C MET A 324 13.83 -7.09 4.42
N ILE A 325 13.52 -8.13 5.19
CA ILE A 325 14.38 -9.30 5.35
C ILE A 325 14.44 -10.11 4.05
N SER A 326 13.32 -10.22 3.32
CA SER A 326 13.34 -10.88 2.00
C SER A 326 14.23 -10.15 1.00
N HIS A 327 14.23 -8.81 0.98
CA HIS A 327 15.19 -8.03 0.21
C HIS A 327 16.65 -8.30 0.64
N ASN A 328 16.92 -8.28 1.94
CA ASN A 328 18.26 -8.51 2.50
C ASN A 328 18.81 -9.90 2.15
N LEU A 329 17.93 -10.90 2.04
CA LEU A 329 18.26 -12.26 1.60
C LEU A 329 18.40 -12.41 0.08
N GLY A 330 18.23 -11.32 -0.69
CA GLY A 330 18.37 -11.31 -2.15
C GLY A 330 17.09 -11.60 -2.93
N TYR A 331 15.94 -11.81 -2.26
CA TYR A 331 14.65 -12.11 -2.90
C TYR A 331 13.89 -10.83 -3.28
N SER A 332 14.54 -9.89 -3.98
CA SER A 332 13.99 -8.55 -4.19
C SER A 332 12.66 -8.52 -4.95
N GLN A 333 12.51 -9.29 -6.03
CA GLN A 333 11.24 -9.32 -6.77
C GLN A 333 10.11 -9.93 -5.92
N GLU A 334 10.40 -10.98 -5.15
CA GLU A 334 9.40 -11.62 -4.29
C GLU A 334 8.98 -10.69 -3.15
N ALA A 335 9.92 -9.90 -2.62
CA ALA A 335 9.64 -8.90 -1.59
C ALA A 335 8.71 -7.80 -2.12
N GLU A 336 8.90 -7.34 -3.36
CA GLU A 336 8.01 -6.34 -3.96
C GLU A 336 6.64 -6.91 -4.32
N ASP A 337 6.57 -8.15 -4.81
CA ASP A 337 5.29 -8.84 -5.03
C ASP A 337 4.52 -9.00 -3.69
N LEU A 338 5.24 -9.32 -2.61
CA LEU A 338 4.68 -9.47 -1.26
C LEU A 338 4.17 -8.13 -0.72
N LEU A 339 4.93 -7.05 -0.89
CA LEU A 339 4.50 -5.70 -0.53
C LEU A 339 3.22 -5.30 -1.28
N GLN A 340 3.17 -5.51 -2.59
CA GLN A 340 1.98 -5.19 -3.39
C GLN A 340 0.77 -6.01 -2.95
N TYR A 341 0.96 -7.30 -2.66
CA TYR A 341 -0.10 -8.14 -2.11
C TYR A 341 -0.60 -7.63 -0.75
N TYR A 342 0.30 -7.19 0.14
CA TYR A 342 -0.08 -6.65 1.43
C TYR A 342 -0.85 -5.34 1.33
N ILE A 343 -0.46 -4.44 0.44
CA ILE A 343 -1.17 -3.15 0.22
C ILE A 343 -2.53 -3.39 -0.43
N THR A 344 -2.56 -4.12 -1.55
CA THR A 344 -3.75 -4.19 -2.41
C THR A 344 -4.73 -5.29 -1.97
N GLY A 345 -4.20 -6.46 -1.61
CA GLY A 345 -4.96 -7.66 -1.28
C GLY A 345 -5.27 -7.82 0.20
N ARG A 346 -4.35 -7.40 1.10
CA ARG A 346 -4.56 -7.45 2.56
C ARG A 346 -4.81 -6.09 3.21
N LYS A 347 -4.80 -5.00 2.45
CA LYS A 347 -5.15 -3.64 2.89
C LYS A 347 -4.25 -3.05 3.98
N PHE A 348 -2.99 -3.48 4.05
CA PHE A 348 -1.95 -2.85 4.88
C PHE A 348 -1.42 -1.58 4.18
N ILE A 349 -2.30 -0.59 4.00
CA ILE A 349 -2.03 0.61 3.17
C ILE A 349 -0.93 1.52 3.72
N TYR A 350 -0.55 1.36 4.99
CA TYR A 350 0.49 2.16 5.64
C TYR A 350 1.90 1.58 5.46
N LEU A 351 2.04 0.38 4.89
CA LEU A 351 3.35 -0.24 4.65
C LEU A 351 4.33 0.60 3.81
N PRO A 352 3.92 1.35 2.77
CA PRO A 352 4.87 2.17 2.00
C PRO A 352 5.65 3.17 2.86
N VAL A 353 4.97 3.85 3.79
CA VAL A 353 5.59 4.83 4.70
C VAL A 353 6.50 4.14 5.69
N ILE A 354 6.05 3.03 6.27
CA ILE A 354 6.83 2.22 7.22
C ILE A 354 8.10 1.70 6.54
N ILE A 355 7.98 1.12 5.35
CA ILE A 355 9.10 0.57 4.59
C ILE A 355 10.08 1.66 4.18
N GLN A 356 9.63 2.87 3.85
CA GLN A 356 10.53 3.98 3.54
C GLN A 356 11.45 4.30 4.73
N GLU A 357 10.91 4.34 5.95
CA GLU A 357 11.71 4.56 7.15
C GLU A 357 12.61 3.37 7.47
N LEU A 358 12.11 2.14 7.29
CA LEU A 358 12.91 0.93 7.49
C LEU A 358 14.05 0.81 6.47
N LYS A 359 13.90 1.31 5.23
CA LYS A 359 14.99 1.37 4.23
C LYS A 359 16.13 2.27 4.71
N VAL A 360 15.80 3.44 5.29
CA VAL A 360 16.82 4.34 5.88
C VAL A 360 17.50 3.68 7.08
N TYR A 361 16.72 3.05 7.96
CA TYR A 361 17.25 2.30 9.11
C TYR A 361 18.17 1.15 8.71
N ASN A 362 17.78 0.37 7.71
CA ASN A 362 18.53 -0.81 7.24
C ASN A 362 19.92 -0.42 6.69
N GLN A 363 20.08 0.81 6.21
CA GLN A 363 21.34 1.35 5.70
C GLN A 363 22.15 2.13 6.74
N ASN A 364 21.57 2.49 7.90
CA ASN A 364 22.19 3.38 8.87
C ASN A 364 22.39 2.70 10.24
N PRO A 365 23.63 2.31 10.61
CA PRO A 365 23.91 1.59 11.85
C PRO A 365 23.69 2.43 13.13
N TYR A 366 23.48 3.74 13.02
CA TYR A 366 23.29 4.64 14.17
C TYR A 366 21.81 4.84 14.55
N VAL A 367 20.86 4.44 13.70
CA VAL A 367 19.42 4.56 13.98
C VAL A 367 18.91 3.27 14.58
N THR A 368 18.14 3.31 15.67
CA THR A 368 17.59 2.08 16.29
C THR A 368 16.24 1.70 15.69
N TYR A 369 15.89 0.41 15.72
CA TYR A 369 14.59 -0.06 15.25
C TYR A 369 13.44 0.66 15.98
N ALA A 370 13.54 0.82 17.31
CA ALA A 370 12.56 1.55 18.11
C ALA A 370 12.37 3.01 17.66
N SER A 371 13.47 3.74 17.43
CA SER A 371 13.39 5.12 16.92
C SER A 371 12.79 5.19 15.51
N THR A 372 13.01 4.17 14.68
CA THR A 372 12.42 4.08 13.34
C THR A 372 10.92 3.81 13.39
N VAL A 373 10.48 2.92 14.28
CA VAL A 373 9.04 2.68 14.53
C VAL A 373 8.37 3.98 14.95
N GLN A 374 8.94 4.70 15.92
CA GLN A 374 8.40 6.00 16.38
C GLN A 374 8.31 6.99 15.22
N LYS A 375 9.39 7.18 14.47
CA LYS A 375 9.44 8.12 13.34
C LYS A 375 8.45 7.75 12.22
N ALA A 376 8.25 6.47 11.95
CA ALA A 376 7.25 6.01 10.99
C ALA A 376 5.83 6.37 11.45
N LEU A 377 5.52 6.17 12.74
CA LEU A 377 4.24 6.55 13.32
C LEU A 377 4.03 8.08 13.32
N GLU A 378 5.05 8.86 13.65
CA GLU A 378 4.99 10.33 13.55
C GLU A 378 4.70 10.80 12.11
N LYS A 379 5.29 10.13 11.10
CA LYS A 379 5.00 10.41 9.69
C LYS A 379 3.57 10.05 9.31
N LEU A 380 3.10 8.88 9.74
CA LEU A 380 1.72 8.45 9.50
C LEU A 380 0.72 9.38 10.20
N GLN A 381 1.01 9.81 11.41
CA GLN A 381 0.22 10.79 12.14
C GLN A 381 0.18 12.12 11.38
N LYS A 382 1.33 12.64 10.92
CA LYS A 382 1.37 13.87 10.12
C LYS A 382 0.57 13.75 8.83
N GLN A 383 0.65 12.61 8.14
CA GLN A 383 -0.17 12.35 6.96
C GLN A 383 -1.66 12.24 7.30
N SER A 384 -2.01 11.58 8.41
CA SER A 384 -3.38 11.49 8.90
C SER A 384 -3.95 12.85 9.25
N ASN A 385 -3.18 13.68 9.96
CA ASN A 385 -3.57 15.03 10.33
C ASN A 385 -3.71 15.90 9.08
N ALA A 386 -2.77 15.79 8.13
CA ALA A 386 -2.89 16.46 6.85
C ALA A 386 -4.11 15.97 6.05
N LEU A 387 -4.51 14.69 6.18
CA LEU A 387 -5.69 14.08 5.54
C LEU A 387 -7.00 14.42 6.26
N SER A 388 -7.02 14.55 7.59
CA SER A 388 -8.18 15.01 8.37
C SER A 388 -8.39 16.50 8.17
N ASP A 389 -7.31 17.28 8.13
CA ASP A 389 -7.32 18.67 7.70
C ASP A 389 -7.78 18.78 6.22
N ARG A 390 -7.50 17.76 5.38
CA ARG A 390 -8.01 17.61 3.99
C ARG A 390 -9.51 17.28 3.94
N ALA A 391 -10.01 16.47 4.88
CA ALA A 391 -11.42 16.06 4.97
C ALA A 391 -12.31 17.23 5.43
N ASP A 392 -11.79 18.10 6.28
CA ASP A 392 -12.46 19.33 6.71
C ASP A 392 -12.35 20.48 5.69
N THR A 393 -11.47 20.38 4.68
CA THR A 393 -11.21 21.47 3.70
C THR A 393 -11.62 21.18 2.24
N ASN A 394 -12.33 20.09 1.95
CA ASN A 394 -12.71 19.72 0.57
C ASN A 394 -11.52 19.55 -0.40
N GLY A 395 -10.29 19.34 0.08
CA GLY A 395 -9.09 19.23 -0.78
C GLY A 395 -8.53 20.57 -1.27
N LEU A 396 -8.73 21.65 -0.51
CA LEU A 396 -8.30 23.01 -0.83
C LEU A 396 -7.21 23.48 0.13
N TRP A 397 -6.01 23.75 -0.38
CA TRP A 397 -4.89 24.23 0.42
C TRP A 397 -4.82 25.75 0.45
N ASN A 398 -4.42 26.34 1.57
CA ASN A 398 -4.22 27.79 1.66
C ASN A 398 -2.77 28.19 1.38
N SER A 399 -1.86 27.23 1.21
CA SER A 399 -0.46 27.48 0.90
C SER A 399 0.03 26.54 -0.22
N PRO A 400 0.84 27.05 -1.18
CA PRO A 400 1.40 26.22 -2.25
C PRO A 400 2.18 25.02 -1.73
N GLU A 401 2.92 25.15 -0.62
CA GLU A 401 3.78 24.09 -0.05
C GLU A 401 3.01 22.83 0.39
N GLN A 402 1.69 22.93 0.53
CA GLN A 402 0.83 21.82 0.94
C GLN A 402 0.35 20.98 -0.25
N ILE A 403 0.50 21.46 -1.49
CA ILE A 403 0.02 20.75 -2.68
C ILE A 403 0.97 19.65 -3.10
N GLN A 404 0.46 18.72 -3.89
CA GLN A 404 1.28 17.72 -4.57
C GLN A 404 1.10 17.78 -6.09
N PHE A 405 2.24 17.65 -6.80
CA PHE A 405 2.31 17.44 -8.24
C PHE A 405 2.53 15.95 -8.52
N HIS A 406 1.46 15.26 -8.93
CA HIS A 406 1.40 13.81 -9.15
C HIS A 406 1.78 13.48 -10.60
N THR A 407 2.89 12.76 -10.77
CA THR A 407 3.46 12.40 -12.08
C THR A 407 3.58 10.89 -12.28
N GLU A 408 3.22 10.10 -11.27
CA GLU A 408 3.35 8.65 -11.24
C GLU A 408 2.58 7.95 -12.36
N ASP A 409 1.47 8.54 -12.84
CA ASP A 409 0.69 7.98 -13.95
C ASP A 409 1.48 8.01 -15.28
N ILE A 410 2.39 8.98 -15.46
CA ILE A 410 3.30 9.02 -16.62
C ILE A 410 4.27 7.84 -16.56
N ASP A 411 4.83 7.56 -15.38
CA ASP A 411 5.77 6.46 -15.17
C ASP A 411 5.10 5.10 -15.37
N ILE A 412 3.89 4.92 -14.80
CA ILE A 412 3.07 3.73 -14.99
C ILE A 412 2.77 3.55 -16.48
N PHE A 413 2.32 4.60 -17.17
CA PHE A 413 2.02 4.53 -18.59
C PHE A 413 3.21 4.03 -19.41
N TRP A 414 4.39 4.62 -19.26
CA TRP A 414 5.57 4.25 -20.05
C TRP A 414 6.07 2.84 -19.72
N LYS A 415 5.99 2.41 -18.46
CA LYS A 415 6.31 1.04 -18.07
C LYS A 415 5.38 0.02 -18.76
N VAL A 416 4.08 0.30 -18.80
CA VAL A 416 3.09 -0.56 -19.45
C VAL A 416 3.24 -0.50 -20.97
N PHE A 417 3.54 0.67 -21.53
CA PHE A 417 3.81 0.85 -22.96
C PHE A 417 4.97 -0.03 -23.42
N ASP A 418 6.11 0.02 -22.72
CA ASP A 418 7.31 -0.77 -23.04
C ASP A 418 7.05 -2.27 -23.00
N LYS A 419 6.28 -2.73 -22.00
CA LYS A 419 5.87 -4.13 -21.88
C LYS A 419 5.03 -4.61 -23.07
N MET A 420 4.20 -3.73 -23.64
CA MET A 420 3.33 -4.08 -24.76
C MET A 420 4.01 -3.89 -26.12
N TYR A 421 4.97 -2.98 -26.25
CA TYR A 421 5.54 -2.59 -27.53
C TYR A 421 6.17 -3.79 -28.28
N PRO A 422 5.91 -3.96 -29.59
CA PRO A 422 5.14 -3.09 -30.50
C PRO A 422 3.63 -3.36 -30.56
N ARG A 423 3.09 -4.31 -29.78
CA ARG A 423 1.68 -4.74 -29.83
C ARG A 423 0.85 -4.20 -28.66
N ILE A 424 0.28 -3.01 -28.86
CA ILE A 424 -0.53 -2.29 -27.84
C ILE A 424 -1.89 -2.96 -27.61
N GLN A 425 -2.10 -3.49 -26.41
CA GLN A 425 -3.29 -4.26 -26.01
C GLN A 425 -4.16 -3.45 -25.04
N GLY A 426 -5.47 -3.40 -25.32
CA GLY A 426 -6.40 -2.62 -24.50
C GLY A 426 -6.67 -3.21 -23.12
N SER A 427 -6.66 -4.55 -22.99
CA SER A 427 -6.80 -5.24 -21.70
C SER A 427 -5.62 -4.96 -20.76
N THR A 428 -4.40 -4.90 -21.29
CA THR A 428 -3.20 -4.55 -20.52
C THR A 428 -3.23 -3.10 -20.05
N LEU A 429 -3.60 -2.15 -20.92
CA LEU A 429 -3.80 -0.75 -20.51
C LEU A 429 -4.92 -0.60 -19.47
N GLN A 430 -5.99 -1.37 -19.58
CA GLN A 430 -7.08 -1.34 -18.61
C GLN A 430 -6.60 -1.78 -17.23
N LYS A 431 -5.94 -2.93 -17.15
CA LYS A 431 -5.52 -3.53 -15.87
C LYS A 431 -4.29 -2.86 -15.25
N GLU A 432 -3.28 -2.56 -16.06
CA GLU A 432 -1.95 -2.17 -15.55
C GLU A 432 -1.72 -0.66 -15.57
N TYR A 433 -2.53 0.11 -16.30
CA TYR A 433 -2.46 1.57 -16.29
C TYR A 433 -3.71 2.21 -15.69
N ILE A 434 -4.90 1.93 -16.24
CA ILE A 434 -6.14 2.59 -15.79
C ILE A 434 -6.52 2.16 -14.37
N GLU A 435 -6.60 0.86 -14.08
CA GLU A 435 -6.98 0.36 -12.75
C GLU A 435 -5.91 0.62 -11.67
N ALA A 436 -4.65 0.74 -12.08
CA ALA A 436 -3.52 1.00 -11.18
C ALA A 436 -3.24 2.50 -10.95
N GLY A 437 -3.88 3.39 -11.73
CA GLY A 437 -3.53 4.80 -11.73
C GLY A 437 -4.13 5.61 -10.59
N SER A 438 -3.59 6.82 -10.42
CA SER A 438 -3.89 7.74 -9.33
C SER A 438 -5.35 8.17 -9.28
N ALA A 439 -5.74 8.87 -8.21
CA ALA A 439 -7.04 9.53 -8.11
C ALA A 439 -7.30 10.47 -9.31
N GLY A 440 -6.25 11.14 -9.82
CA GLY A 440 -6.34 11.96 -11.01
C GLY A 440 -6.69 11.13 -12.25
N LEU A 441 -5.99 10.02 -12.48
CA LEU A 441 -6.28 9.14 -13.61
C LEU A 441 -7.70 8.59 -13.57
N GLN A 442 -8.19 8.17 -12.39
CA GLN A 442 -9.57 7.68 -12.25
C GLN A 442 -10.59 8.74 -12.69
N ASN A 443 -10.37 10.01 -12.31
CA ASN A 443 -11.23 11.13 -12.70
C ASN A 443 -11.02 11.57 -14.16
N PHE A 444 -9.94 11.12 -14.81
CA PHE A 444 -9.67 11.32 -16.23
C PHE A 444 -10.19 10.19 -17.13
N ILE A 445 -11.02 9.27 -16.61
CA ILE A 445 -11.62 8.20 -17.43
C ILE A 445 -12.86 8.71 -18.18
N LYS A 446 -13.86 9.22 -17.45
CA LYS A 446 -15.15 9.59 -18.02
C LYS A 446 -14.98 10.72 -19.06
N ASN A 447 -15.54 10.53 -20.26
CA ASN A 447 -15.48 11.49 -21.39
C ASN A 447 -14.06 11.81 -21.92
N ARG A 448 -13.03 11.08 -21.46
CA ARG A 448 -11.62 11.30 -21.79
C ARG A 448 -10.98 9.99 -22.24
N ILE A 449 -10.37 9.20 -21.34
CA ILE A 449 -9.77 7.89 -21.66
C ILE A 449 -10.85 6.87 -22.05
N GLU A 450 -11.97 6.85 -21.34
CA GLU A 450 -13.14 5.97 -21.46
C GLU A 450 -12.88 4.46 -21.22
N SER A 451 -11.85 3.87 -21.82
CA SER A 451 -11.42 2.48 -21.55
C SER A 451 -10.03 2.20 -22.12
N GLY A 452 -9.39 1.15 -21.61
CA GLY A 452 -8.10 0.68 -22.13
C GLY A 452 -8.17 0.33 -23.62
N ASN A 453 -9.31 -0.16 -24.11
CA ASN A 453 -9.53 -0.42 -25.54
C ASN A 453 -9.56 0.85 -26.39
N LYS A 454 -10.23 1.91 -25.92
CA LYS A 454 -10.26 3.20 -26.61
C LYS A 454 -8.89 3.89 -26.59
N LEU A 455 -8.18 3.80 -25.47
CA LEU A 455 -6.80 4.28 -25.36
C LEU A 455 -5.86 3.54 -26.30
N ALA A 456 -5.88 2.20 -26.30
CA ALA A 456 -5.09 1.38 -27.20
C ALA A 456 -5.37 1.70 -28.67
N LYS A 457 -6.63 1.91 -29.03
CA LYS A 457 -7.02 2.29 -30.39
C LYS A 457 -6.40 3.63 -30.81
N THR A 458 -6.40 4.63 -29.93
CA THR A 458 -5.76 5.93 -30.20
C THR A 458 -4.24 5.77 -30.31
N ILE A 459 -3.59 5.09 -29.36
CA ILE A 459 -2.14 4.90 -29.37
C ILE A 459 -1.68 4.17 -30.64
N ARG A 460 -2.38 3.10 -31.06
CA ARG A 460 -2.03 2.39 -32.31
C ARG A 460 -2.13 3.27 -33.54
N LYS A 461 -3.11 4.18 -33.57
CA LYS A 461 -3.30 5.11 -34.69
C LYS A 461 -2.21 6.18 -34.74
N GLU A 462 -1.71 6.60 -33.57
CA GLU A 462 -0.80 7.74 -33.40
C GLU A 462 0.53 7.29 -32.77
N LEU A 463 1.01 6.08 -33.09
CA LEU A 463 2.10 5.44 -32.35
C LEU A 463 3.38 6.29 -32.32
N ASP A 464 3.80 6.81 -33.47
CA ASP A 464 4.98 7.66 -33.60
C ASP A 464 4.85 8.95 -32.78
N TYR A 465 3.63 9.50 -32.69
CA TYR A 465 3.36 10.68 -31.86
C TYR A 465 3.56 10.36 -30.37
N TYR A 466 2.99 9.25 -29.87
CA TYR A 466 3.20 8.84 -28.48
C TYR A 466 4.68 8.58 -28.21
N GLN A 467 5.40 7.90 -29.10
CA GLN A 467 6.84 7.70 -28.95
C GLN A 467 7.62 9.03 -28.88
N ALA A 468 7.25 10.01 -29.71
CA ALA A 468 7.91 11.32 -29.75
C ALA A 468 7.71 12.17 -28.48
N ILE A 469 6.56 12.06 -27.79
CA ILE A 469 6.29 12.82 -26.55
C ILE A 469 6.90 12.19 -25.29
N ARG A 470 7.50 10.99 -25.38
CA ARG A 470 7.98 10.24 -24.21
C ARG A 470 8.97 11.04 -23.37
N ALA A 471 9.98 11.61 -24.01
CA ALA A 471 11.00 12.39 -23.31
C ALA A 471 10.39 13.64 -22.64
N SER A 472 9.51 14.35 -23.35
CA SER A 472 8.85 15.55 -22.82
C SER A 472 7.91 15.24 -21.66
N SER A 473 7.08 14.19 -21.76
CA SER A 473 6.18 13.79 -20.68
C SER A 473 6.95 13.37 -19.42
N LEU A 474 8.03 12.60 -19.55
CA LEU A 474 8.88 12.24 -18.41
C LEU A 474 9.59 13.46 -17.79
N SER A 475 9.93 14.47 -18.60
CA SER A 475 10.58 15.69 -18.10
C SER A 475 9.68 16.57 -17.20
N ILE A 476 8.37 16.34 -17.17
CA ILE A 476 7.44 17.12 -16.34
C ILE A 476 7.81 17.01 -14.85
N ALA A 477 8.28 15.85 -14.40
CA ALA A 477 8.65 15.63 -13.01
C ALA A 477 9.76 16.59 -12.52
N SER A 478 10.65 17.04 -13.42
CA SER A 478 11.72 17.99 -13.07
C SER A 478 11.29 19.46 -13.10
N ARG A 479 10.05 19.77 -13.49
CA ARG A 479 9.51 21.14 -13.56
C ARG A 479 8.76 21.58 -12.30
N LYS A 480 8.65 20.73 -11.26
CA LYS A 480 7.85 20.99 -10.05
C LYS A 480 8.19 22.31 -9.35
N GLU A 481 9.48 22.66 -9.26
CA GLU A 481 9.91 23.93 -8.64
C GLU A 481 9.41 25.17 -9.42
N GLN A 482 9.34 25.07 -10.75
CA GLN A 482 8.77 26.13 -11.58
C GLN A 482 7.27 26.27 -11.37
N PHE A 483 6.55 25.15 -11.17
CA PHE A 483 5.13 25.18 -10.84
C PHE A 483 4.89 25.80 -9.46
N TYR A 484 5.67 25.43 -8.44
CA TYR A 484 5.62 26.09 -7.14
C TYR A 484 5.87 27.59 -7.24
N THR A 485 6.83 28.01 -8.08
CA THR A 485 7.11 29.43 -8.32
C THR A 485 5.87 30.16 -8.84
N CYS A 486 5.16 29.60 -9.84
CA CYS A 486 3.92 30.18 -10.35
C CYS A 486 2.84 30.28 -9.26
N PHE A 487 2.71 29.25 -8.41
CA PHE A 487 1.72 29.20 -7.34
C PHE A 487 2.05 30.20 -6.21
N HIS A 488 3.34 30.39 -5.90
CA HIS A 488 3.80 31.43 -4.98
C HIS A 488 3.52 32.83 -5.52
N ASN A 489 3.73 33.07 -6.82
CA ASN A 489 3.39 34.33 -7.45
C ASN A 489 1.89 34.62 -7.30
N LEU A 490 1.02 33.62 -7.53
CA LEU A 490 -0.42 33.78 -7.28
C LEU A 490 -0.70 34.07 -5.80
N LYS A 491 -0.07 33.35 -4.86
CA LYS A 491 -0.28 33.57 -3.42
C LYS A 491 0.08 34.99 -2.99
N GLN A 492 1.16 35.54 -3.55
CA GLN A 492 1.59 36.92 -3.27
C GLN A 492 0.60 37.93 -3.82
N LEU A 493 0.11 37.71 -5.04
CA LEU A 493 -0.85 38.60 -5.70
C LEU A 493 -2.26 38.51 -5.11
N TYR A 494 -2.65 37.33 -4.64
CA TYR A 494 -3.97 37.02 -4.10
C TYR A 494 -3.84 36.14 -2.84
N PRO A 495 -3.69 36.73 -1.64
CA PRO A 495 -3.49 36.00 -0.39
C PRO A 495 -4.61 35.03 -0.02
N GLU A 496 -5.82 35.20 -0.56
CA GLU A 496 -6.97 34.31 -0.36
C GLU A 496 -7.01 33.11 -1.33
N ALA A 497 -5.98 32.96 -2.17
CA ALA A 497 -5.88 31.86 -3.15
C ALA A 497 -5.94 30.48 -2.47
N GLN A 498 -6.66 29.57 -3.12
CA GLN A 498 -6.77 28.17 -2.70
C GLN A 498 -6.11 27.27 -3.75
N PHE A 499 -5.25 26.36 -3.32
CA PHE A 499 -4.46 25.55 -4.21
C PHE A 499 -4.94 24.10 -4.22
N PRO A 500 -5.28 23.55 -5.39
CA PRO A 500 -5.53 22.13 -5.57
C PRO A 500 -4.23 21.35 -5.84
N ASP A 501 -4.25 20.05 -5.59
CA ASP A 501 -3.26 19.13 -6.17
C ASP A 501 -3.35 19.11 -7.71
N VAL A 502 -2.24 18.79 -8.37
CA VAL A 502 -2.15 18.74 -9.84
C VAL A 502 -1.72 17.34 -10.26
N TYR A 503 -2.49 16.73 -11.17
CA TYR A 503 -2.26 15.38 -11.65
C TYR A 503 -1.93 15.39 -13.15
N PHE A 504 -0.83 14.74 -13.51
CA PHE A 504 -0.38 14.61 -14.88
C PHE A 504 -0.60 13.19 -15.39
N VAL A 505 -1.41 13.04 -16.43
CA VAL A 505 -1.88 11.74 -16.94
C VAL A 505 -1.65 11.63 -18.44
N ILE A 506 -1.52 10.39 -18.95
CA ILE A 506 -1.45 10.12 -20.39
C ILE A 506 -2.81 9.65 -20.89
N GLY A 507 -3.45 10.48 -21.70
CA GLY A 507 -4.79 10.27 -22.24
C GLY A 507 -4.86 9.94 -23.72
N ARG A 508 -5.96 10.35 -24.34
CA ARG A 508 -6.32 10.08 -25.76
C ARG A 508 -6.10 11.30 -26.67
N LYS A 509 -5.25 12.24 -26.28
CA LYS A 509 -4.89 13.45 -27.05
C LYS A 509 -6.12 14.32 -27.36
N ASN A 510 -6.98 14.50 -26.35
CA ASN A 510 -8.26 15.22 -26.49
C ASN A 510 -8.50 16.31 -25.44
N THR A 511 -7.60 16.52 -24.47
CA THR A 511 -7.75 17.55 -23.42
C THR A 511 -6.37 17.94 -22.89
N GLY A 512 -6.06 19.25 -22.92
CA GLY A 512 -4.84 19.81 -22.34
C GLY A 512 -4.91 19.91 -20.82
N GLY A 513 -5.94 20.57 -20.31
CA GLY A 513 -6.22 20.73 -18.88
C GLY A 513 -7.72 20.63 -18.60
N THR A 514 -8.07 20.26 -17.37
CA THR A 514 -9.44 20.33 -16.83
C THR A 514 -9.39 20.25 -15.32
N THR A 515 -10.48 20.62 -14.65
CA THR A 515 -10.59 20.53 -13.18
C THR A 515 -11.56 19.44 -12.74
N PHE A 516 -11.38 18.95 -11.51
CA PHE A 516 -12.36 18.12 -10.79
C PHE A 516 -12.33 18.48 -9.29
N LYS A 517 -13.24 17.91 -8.49
CA LYS A 517 -13.35 18.25 -7.05
C LYS A 517 -12.03 18.05 -6.29
N GLY A 518 -11.18 17.11 -6.71
CA GLY A 518 -9.94 16.76 -6.00
C GLY A 518 -8.66 17.33 -6.62
N GLY A 519 -8.71 18.14 -7.68
CA GLY A 519 -7.49 18.61 -8.32
C GLY A 519 -7.62 19.23 -9.71
N LEU A 520 -6.48 19.64 -10.27
CA LEU A 520 -6.29 19.91 -11.69
C LEU A 520 -5.81 18.63 -12.39
N LEU A 521 -6.26 18.41 -13.63
CA LEU A 521 -5.92 17.27 -14.47
C LEU A 521 -5.27 17.78 -15.75
N ILE A 522 -4.01 17.41 -15.96
CA ILE A 522 -3.23 17.81 -17.14
C ILE A 522 -2.96 16.59 -18.01
N GLY A 523 -3.38 16.64 -19.26
CA GLY A 523 -3.09 15.63 -20.28
C GLY A 523 -1.66 15.79 -20.79
N ALA A 524 -0.72 15.07 -20.18
CA ALA A 524 0.70 15.13 -20.52
C ALA A 524 0.98 14.76 -21.98
N GLU A 525 0.08 14.01 -22.63
CA GLU A 525 0.22 13.64 -24.04
C GLU A 525 -0.02 14.78 -25.03
N MET A 526 -0.57 15.89 -24.56
CA MET A 526 -0.76 17.08 -25.38
C MET A 526 0.56 17.82 -25.62
N PHE A 527 1.56 17.58 -24.78
CA PHE A 527 2.82 18.31 -24.77
C PHE A 527 3.99 17.53 -25.37
N GLY A 528 4.87 18.25 -26.07
CA GLY A 528 6.11 17.67 -26.59
C GLY A 528 7.13 18.75 -26.95
N GLN A 529 8.39 18.36 -27.16
CA GLN A 529 9.42 19.26 -27.68
C GLN A 529 9.31 19.34 -29.20
N PRO A 530 9.07 20.52 -29.80
CA PRO A 530 9.10 20.66 -31.26
C PRO A 530 10.49 20.33 -31.82
N THR A 531 10.52 19.61 -32.94
CA THR A 531 11.76 19.33 -33.71
C THR A 531 11.49 19.54 -35.19
N ALA A 532 12.52 19.46 -36.03
CA ALA A 532 12.38 19.58 -37.48
C ALA A 532 11.41 18.56 -38.11
N THR A 533 11.19 17.41 -37.44
CA THR A 533 10.34 16.32 -37.94
C THR A 533 9.13 16.01 -37.06
N PHE A 534 8.92 16.75 -35.97
CA PHE A 534 7.84 16.51 -35.03
C PHE A 534 7.24 17.82 -34.50
N THR A 535 5.93 17.98 -34.74
CA THR A 535 5.13 19.08 -34.19
C THR A 535 4.17 18.52 -33.13
N PRO A 536 4.39 18.82 -31.83
CA PRO A 536 3.47 18.40 -30.77
C PRO A 536 2.13 19.14 -30.88
N ARG A 537 1.15 18.75 -30.06
CA ARG A 537 -0.10 19.53 -29.98
C ARG A 537 0.09 20.88 -29.30
N ILE A 538 0.90 20.89 -28.24
CA ILE A 538 1.34 22.08 -27.54
C ILE A 538 2.84 21.91 -27.26
N PRO A 539 3.70 22.90 -27.58
CA PRO A 539 5.09 22.86 -27.15
C PRO A 539 5.20 22.77 -25.62
N ILE A 540 6.11 21.93 -25.11
CA ILE A 540 6.28 21.67 -23.67
C ILE A 540 6.61 22.93 -22.86
N ASP A 541 7.16 23.96 -23.50
CA ASP A 541 7.50 25.23 -22.85
C ASP A 541 6.27 26.05 -22.44
N TYR A 542 5.09 25.73 -22.99
CA TYR A 542 3.81 26.32 -22.58
C TYR A 542 3.12 25.56 -21.44
N LEU A 543 3.77 24.56 -20.85
CA LEU A 543 3.17 23.78 -19.76
C LEU A 543 2.89 24.65 -18.52
N ASP A 544 3.83 25.54 -18.19
CA ASP A 544 3.74 26.41 -17.02
C ASP A 544 2.58 27.41 -17.16
N GLU A 545 2.37 27.91 -18.39
CA GLU A 545 1.24 28.75 -18.76
C GLU A 545 -0.09 27.99 -18.60
N LEU A 546 -0.20 26.77 -19.14
CA LEU A 546 -1.44 26.01 -19.04
C LEU A 546 -1.80 25.70 -17.58
N ILE A 547 -0.84 25.26 -16.77
CA ILE A 547 -1.09 24.98 -15.35
C ILE A 547 -1.55 26.25 -14.63
N SER A 548 -0.93 27.39 -14.94
CA SER A 548 -1.30 28.68 -14.38
C SER A 548 -2.71 29.10 -14.80
N HIS A 549 -3.07 28.92 -16.07
CA HIS A 549 -4.42 29.16 -16.59
C HIS A 549 -5.48 28.32 -15.85
N GLU A 550 -5.25 27.02 -15.69
CA GLU A 550 -6.16 26.12 -14.96
C GLU A 550 -6.26 26.47 -13.47
N LEU A 551 -5.16 26.91 -12.86
CA LEU A 551 -5.16 27.40 -11.48
C LEU A 551 -6.02 28.67 -11.32
N ILE A 552 -6.01 29.57 -12.31
CA ILE A 552 -6.88 30.75 -12.27
C ILE A 552 -8.34 30.36 -12.42
N HIS A 553 -8.70 29.44 -13.32
CA HIS A 553 -10.06 28.91 -13.38
C HIS A 553 -10.54 28.36 -12.04
N PHE A 554 -9.65 27.73 -11.29
CA PHE A 554 -9.94 27.24 -9.95
C PHE A 554 -10.26 28.37 -8.94
N GLN A 555 -9.67 29.55 -9.11
CA GLN A 555 -9.95 30.70 -8.24
C GLN A 555 -11.23 31.46 -8.62
N GLN A 556 -11.72 31.31 -9.86
CA GLN A 556 -12.84 32.11 -10.38
C GLN A 556 -14.16 31.77 -9.66
N LYS A 557 -14.71 32.75 -8.93
CA LYS A 557 -15.98 32.66 -8.21
C LYS A 557 -17.06 33.48 -8.90
N TYR A 558 -17.31 33.18 -10.17
CA TYR A 558 -18.23 33.97 -11.00
C TYR A 558 -19.70 33.59 -10.84
N SER A 559 -20.59 34.55 -11.11
CA SER A 559 -22.01 34.26 -11.29
C SER A 559 -22.24 33.41 -12.55
N LYS A 560 -23.25 32.53 -12.52
CA LYS A 560 -23.61 31.73 -13.70
C LYS A 560 -24.12 32.67 -14.80
N ASN A 561 -23.36 32.80 -15.87
CA ASN A 561 -23.72 33.56 -17.05
C ASN A 561 -23.15 32.85 -18.29
N ASN A 562 -23.98 32.71 -19.32
CA ASN A 562 -23.65 32.00 -20.56
C ASN A 562 -23.46 32.96 -21.75
N SER A 563 -23.45 34.28 -21.51
CA SER A 563 -23.21 35.25 -22.56
C SER A 563 -21.79 35.13 -23.12
N LEU A 564 -21.61 35.54 -24.37
CA LEU A 564 -20.31 35.62 -25.02
C LEU A 564 -19.34 36.46 -24.18
N LEU A 565 -19.79 37.60 -23.64
CA LEU A 565 -19.01 38.45 -22.75
C LEU A 565 -18.48 37.69 -21.53
N ALA A 566 -19.36 36.98 -20.82
CA ALA A 566 -18.99 36.27 -19.61
C ALA A 566 -17.99 35.15 -19.90
N GLN A 567 -18.18 34.41 -21.00
CA GLN A 567 -17.27 33.34 -21.37
C GLN A 567 -15.92 33.87 -21.89
N CYS A 568 -15.91 34.93 -22.70
CA CYS A 568 -14.66 35.60 -23.10
C CYS A 568 -13.88 36.08 -21.88
N ILE A 569 -14.51 36.79 -20.93
CA ILE A 569 -13.85 37.24 -19.70
C ILE A 569 -13.35 36.05 -18.87
N ARG A 570 -14.08 34.93 -18.80
CA ARG A 570 -13.64 33.74 -18.06
C ARG A 570 -12.33 33.17 -18.57
N GLU A 571 -12.24 32.94 -19.88
CA GLU A 571 -11.05 32.41 -20.53
C GLU A 571 -9.92 33.45 -20.54
N GLY A 572 -10.22 34.68 -20.94
CA GLY A 572 -9.23 35.74 -21.04
C GLY A 572 -8.67 36.22 -19.70
N ALA A 573 -9.45 36.15 -18.61
CA ALA A 573 -8.91 36.41 -17.27
C ALA A 573 -7.98 35.29 -16.80
N ALA A 574 -8.25 34.04 -17.20
CA ALA A 574 -7.36 32.91 -16.92
C ALA A 574 -6.03 33.05 -17.69
N ASP A 575 -6.07 33.47 -18.95
CA ASP A 575 -4.86 33.81 -19.72
C ASP A 575 -4.09 34.98 -19.11
N PHE A 576 -4.76 36.09 -18.81
CA PHE A 576 -4.09 37.30 -18.32
C PHE A 576 -3.43 37.10 -16.96
N LEU A 577 -4.16 36.55 -15.98
CA LEU A 577 -3.58 36.29 -14.67
C LEU A 577 -2.62 35.09 -14.72
N GLY A 578 -2.85 34.12 -15.61
CA GLY A 578 -1.93 33.01 -15.87
C GLY A 578 -0.58 33.48 -16.39
N GLU A 579 -0.57 34.41 -17.35
CA GLU A 579 0.64 35.08 -17.82
C GLU A 579 1.31 35.87 -16.69
N LEU A 580 0.54 36.62 -15.90
CA LEU A 580 1.08 37.43 -14.81
C LEU A 580 1.84 36.58 -13.77
N ILE A 581 1.41 35.35 -13.51
CA ILE A 581 2.06 34.45 -12.53
C ILE A 581 3.14 33.54 -13.13
N SER A 582 3.04 33.20 -14.42
CA SER A 582 4.00 32.31 -15.09
C SER A 582 5.11 33.06 -15.84
N GLY A 583 4.85 34.30 -16.26
CA GLY A 583 5.71 35.07 -17.17
C GLY A 583 5.66 34.59 -18.62
N ALA A 584 4.79 33.64 -18.96
CA ALA A 584 4.67 33.06 -20.30
C ALA A 584 3.35 33.47 -20.96
N HIS A 585 3.39 33.71 -22.27
CA HIS A 585 2.22 34.09 -23.07
C HIS A 585 2.14 33.23 -24.35
N GLY A 586 1.04 32.51 -24.50
CA GLY A 586 0.79 31.56 -25.57
C GLY A 586 0.22 32.18 -26.84
N ASN A 587 0.07 31.32 -27.86
CA ASN A 587 -0.69 31.57 -29.10
C ASN A 587 -0.44 32.94 -29.80
N GLN A 588 0.84 33.22 -30.08
CA GLN A 588 1.27 34.49 -30.70
C GLN A 588 0.60 34.78 -32.05
N GLU A 589 0.27 33.76 -32.85
CA GLU A 589 -0.37 33.93 -34.17
C GLU A 589 -1.78 34.49 -34.04
N MET A 590 -2.59 33.95 -33.12
CA MET A 590 -3.94 34.45 -32.85
C MET A 590 -3.89 35.89 -32.31
N TYR A 591 -2.97 36.17 -31.39
CA TYR A 591 -2.79 37.52 -30.84
C TYR A 591 -2.35 38.54 -31.90
N HIS A 592 -1.46 38.15 -32.82
CA HIS A 592 -1.03 39.01 -33.92
C HIS A 592 -2.20 39.39 -34.83
N TYR A 593 -2.94 38.39 -35.31
CA TYR A 593 -4.15 38.61 -36.11
C TYR A 593 -5.17 39.49 -35.36
N ALA A 594 -5.43 39.17 -34.08
CA ALA A 594 -6.43 39.89 -33.31
C ALA A 594 -6.04 41.37 -33.09
N GLU A 595 -4.75 41.66 -32.94
CA GLU A 595 -4.25 43.03 -32.82
C GLU A 595 -4.35 43.81 -34.16
N GLU A 596 -4.04 43.17 -35.29
CA GLU A 596 -4.22 43.76 -36.63
C GLU A 596 -5.69 44.06 -36.94
N HIS A 597 -6.61 43.20 -36.49
CA HIS A 597 -8.06 43.30 -36.74
C HIS A 597 -8.86 43.87 -35.56
N LYS A 598 -8.19 44.50 -34.59
CA LYS A 598 -8.80 44.82 -33.28
C LYS A 598 -10.08 45.67 -33.33
N GLN A 599 -10.15 46.63 -34.25
CA GLN A 599 -11.31 47.51 -34.39
C GLN A 599 -12.53 46.76 -34.94
N GLU A 600 -12.31 45.89 -35.94
CA GLU A 600 -13.36 45.06 -36.55
C GLU A 600 -13.90 44.06 -35.53
N LEU A 601 -12.99 43.38 -34.83
CA LEU A 601 -13.33 42.40 -33.80
C LEU A 601 -14.07 43.05 -32.63
N TRP A 602 -13.66 44.24 -32.17
CA TRP A 602 -14.37 44.96 -31.11
C TRP A 602 -15.81 45.29 -31.50
N LYS A 603 -16.02 45.78 -32.74
CA LYS A 603 -17.36 46.09 -33.25
C LYS A 603 -18.24 44.83 -33.35
N GLU A 604 -17.69 43.73 -33.88
CA GLU A 604 -18.40 42.46 -33.96
C GLU A 604 -18.74 41.92 -32.57
N PHE A 605 -17.80 41.97 -31.63
CA PHE A 605 -17.98 41.54 -30.25
C PHE A 605 -19.09 42.31 -29.56
N LEU A 606 -19.08 43.66 -29.62
CA LEU A 606 -20.12 44.46 -28.98
C LEU A 606 -21.53 44.16 -29.50
N ALA A 607 -21.66 43.85 -30.79
CA ALA A 607 -22.95 43.46 -31.37
C ALA A 607 -23.46 42.11 -30.87
N ARG A 608 -22.58 41.24 -30.36
CA ARG A 608 -22.87 39.85 -29.97
C ARG A 608 -22.59 39.52 -28.51
N LYS A 609 -22.09 40.48 -27.71
CA LYS A 609 -21.57 40.24 -26.36
C LYS A 609 -22.60 39.59 -25.41
N ASP A 610 -23.89 39.82 -25.65
CA ASP A 610 -24.99 39.29 -24.85
C ASP A 610 -25.58 37.98 -25.42
N ASP A 611 -25.07 37.50 -26.56
CA ASP A 611 -25.48 36.24 -27.17
C ASP A 611 -25.04 35.04 -26.32
N ASN A 612 -25.89 34.01 -26.25
CA ASN A 612 -25.54 32.72 -25.63
C ASN A 612 -24.90 31.72 -26.62
N ASN A 613 -24.63 32.15 -27.86
CA ASN A 613 -24.01 31.35 -28.91
C ASN A 613 -22.60 31.86 -29.20
N TRP A 614 -21.60 31.06 -28.83
CA TRP A 614 -20.19 31.43 -28.95
C TRP A 614 -19.54 31.06 -30.29
N GLN A 615 -20.34 30.56 -31.26
CA GLN A 615 -19.85 30.16 -32.56
C GLN A 615 -19.05 31.29 -33.23
N GLY A 616 -17.83 30.93 -33.64
CA GLY A 616 -16.86 31.85 -34.28
C GLY A 616 -15.96 32.61 -33.30
N TRP A 617 -16.25 32.58 -32.00
CA TRP A 617 -15.47 33.27 -30.97
C TRP A 617 -14.73 32.32 -30.03
N LEU A 618 -15.35 31.20 -29.63
CA LEU A 618 -14.78 30.25 -28.67
C LEU A 618 -14.98 28.80 -29.12
N TYR A 619 -13.94 27.98 -28.92
CA TYR A 619 -13.81 26.53 -29.11
C TYR A 619 -13.97 26.02 -30.54
N TYR A 620 -15.10 26.34 -31.19
CA TYR A 620 -15.44 25.84 -32.51
C TYR A 620 -15.78 26.98 -33.46
N SER A 621 -15.09 27.01 -34.60
CA SER A 621 -15.38 27.86 -35.74
C SER A 621 -15.54 27.02 -37.00
N LYS A 622 -16.63 27.25 -37.76
CA LYS A 622 -16.78 26.74 -39.14
C LYS A 622 -15.98 27.58 -40.14
N ASP A 623 -15.69 28.82 -39.78
CA ASP A 623 -14.89 29.73 -40.59
C ASP A 623 -13.41 29.40 -40.38
N THR A 624 -12.72 29.15 -41.49
CA THR A 624 -11.29 28.81 -41.53
C THR A 624 -10.43 29.99 -42.01
N SER A 625 -11.05 31.12 -42.35
CA SER A 625 -10.35 32.33 -42.81
C SER A 625 -9.74 33.15 -41.67
N ARG A 626 -10.10 32.85 -40.42
CA ARG A 626 -9.57 33.52 -39.22
C ARG A 626 -9.16 32.52 -38.13
N PRO A 627 -8.28 32.91 -37.20
CA PRO A 627 -7.93 32.07 -36.06
C PRO A 627 -9.13 31.68 -35.21
N LYS A 628 -9.02 30.52 -34.55
CA LYS A 628 -9.97 30.11 -33.52
C LYS A 628 -9.69 30.84 -32.21
N ASP A 629 -10.67 30.82 -31.31
CA ASP A 629 -10.49 31.26 -29.92
C ASP A 629 -10.16 32.76 -29.74
N LEU A 630 -10.57 33.62 -30.67
CA LEU A 630 -10.44 35.09 -30.57
C LEU A 630 -11.14 35.67 -29.33
N GLY A 631 -12.09 34.93 -28.73
CA GLY A 631 -12.72 35.30 -27.47
C GLY A 631 -11.75 35.34 -26.27
N TYR A 632 -10.69 34.51 -26.29
CA TYR A 632 -9.64 34.51 -25.26
C TYR A 632 -8.92 35.86 -25.26
N TRP A 633 -8.48 36.32 -26.44
CA TRP A 633 -7.85 37.63 -26.62
C TRP A 633 -8.77 38.79 -26.22
N MET A 634 -10.06 38.73 -26.61
CA MET A 634 -11.01 39.79 -26.26
C MET A 634 -11.17 39.91 -24.73
N GLY A 635 -11.38 38.77 -24.06
CA GLY A 635 -11.46 38.73 -22.60
C GLY A 635 -10.16 39.14 -21.92
N TYR A 636 -9.01 38.78 -22.49
CA TYR A 636 -7.70 39.15 -22.00
C TYR A 636 -7.55 40.68 -22.02
N LYS A 637 -7.86 41.34 -23.15
CA LYS A 637 -7.76 42.80 -23.27
C LYS A 637 -8.70 43.53 -22.30
N ILE A 638 -9.91 43.03 -22.12
CA ILE A 638 -10.87 43.57 -21.14
C ILE A 638 -10.29 43.46 -19.72
N THR A 639 -9.82 42.28 -19.33
CA THR A 639 -9.24 42.03 -18.01
C THR A 639 -7.97 42.85 -17.77
N GLN A 640 -7.06 42.87 -18.75
CA GLN A 640 -5.83 43.65 -18.72
C GLN A 640 -6.11 45.14 -18.57
N SER A 641 -7.05 45.69 -19.36
CA SER A 641 -7.43 47.10 -19.29
C SER A 641 -7.97 47.45 -17.91
N TYR A 642 -8.83 46.60 -17.32
CA TYR A 642 -9.32 46.79 -15.96
C TYR A 642 -8.17 46.81 -14.95
N TYR A 643 -7.28 45.81 -15.01
CA TYR A 643 -6.13 45.71 -14.12
C TYR A 643 -5.21 46.94 -14.25
N GLN A 644 -4.95 47.42 -15.45
CA GLN A 644 -4.07 48.58 -15.70
C GLN A 644 -4.64 49.88 -15.14
N HIS A 645 -5.94 50.12 -15.28
CA HIS A 645 -6.62 51.31 -14.76
C HIS A 645 -6.82 51.31 -13.25
N ALA A 646 -6.76 50.15 -12.59
CA ALA A 646 -6.88 50.06 -11.15
C ALA A 646 -5.65 50.65 -10.45
N THR A 647 -5.87 51.47 -9.42
CA THR A 647 -4.80 52.00 -8.55
C THR A 647 -4.28 50.93 -7.59
N ASP A 648 -5.18 50.11 -7.04
CA ASP A 648 -4.86 48.97 -6.20
C ASP A 648 -4.88 47.68 -7.03
N LYS A 649 -3.69 47.13 -7.30
CA LYS A 649 -3.53 45.92 -8.11
C LYS A 649 -4.01 44.66 -7.39
N SER A 650 -3.89 44.60 -6.08
CA SER A 650 -4.36 43.45 -5.30
C SER A 650 -5.89 43.39 -5.28
N GLN A 651 -6.53 44.55 -5.10
CA GLN A 651 -8.00 44.65 -5.23
C GLN A 651 -8.46 44.33 -6.66
N ALA A 652 -7.74 44.79 -7.68
CA ALA A 652 -8.08 44.49 -9.06
C ALA A 652 -8.09 42.98 -9.34
N ILE A 653 -7.11 42.23 -8.83
CA ILE A 653 -7.06 40.76 -8.98
C ILE A 653 -8.25 40.11 -8.26
N LYS A 654 -8.59 40.56 -7.05
CA LYS A 654 -9.77 40.07 -6.33
C LYS A 654 -11.06 40.34 -7.11
N ASP A 655 -11.20 41.53 -7.68
CA ASP A 655 -12.36 41.91 -8.48
C ASP A 655 -12.45 41.06 -9.75
N ILE A 656 -11.32 40.84 -10.43
CA ILE A 656 -11.22 39.96 -11.60
C ILE A 656 -11.63 38.53 -11.25
N LEU A 657 -11.22 37.99 -10.10
CA LEU A 657 -11.52 36.60 -9.70
C LEU A 657 -12.93 36.40 -9.15
N THR A 658 -13.67 37.47 -8.84
CA THR A 658 -14.99 37.38 -8.16
C THR A 658 -16.12 38.10 -8.90
N ILE A 659 -15.98 38.31 -10.21
CA ILE A 659 -16.95 39.04 -11.06
C ILE A 659 -18.37 38.46 -10.92
N GLN A 660 -19.31 39.29 -10.46
CA GLN A 660 -20.75 38.97 -10.43
C GLN A 660 -21.54 39.66 -11.54
N ASP A 661 -21.09 40.83 -11.99
CA ASP A 661 -21.69 41.64 -13.05
C ASP A 661 -20.67 41.87 -14.17
N PHE A 662 -20.77 41.08 -15.23
CA PHE A 662 -19.86 41.13 -16.37
C PHE A 662 -20.03 42.39 -17.22
N THR A 663 -21.24 42.94 -17.33
CA THR A 663 -21.48 44.17 -18.09
C THR A 663 -20.89 45.37 -17.36
N GLY A 664 -21.14 45.47 -16.05
CA GLY A 664 -20.50 46.50 -15.22
C GLY A 664 -18.99 46.36 -15.17
N PHE A 665 -18.45 45.13 -15.18
CA PHE A 665 -17.00 44.91 -15.27
C PHE A 665 -16.42 45.42 -16.61
N LEU A 666 -17.09 45.14 -17.73
CA LEU A 666 -16.71 45.65 -19.05
C LEU A 666 -16.66 47.18 -19.07
N GLU A 667 -17.68 47.86 -18.54
CA GLU A 667 -17.71 49.32 -18.47
C GLU A 667 -16.55 49.88 -17.63
N LYS A 668 -16.33 49.31 -16.44
CA LYS A 668 -15.25 49.73 -15.54
C LYS A 668 -13.86 49.45 -16.10
N SER A 669 -13.73 48.46 -17.00
CA SER A 669 -12.44 48.13 -17.63
C SER A 669 -11.89 49.24 -18.51
N LYS A 670 -12.77 50.13 -19.02
CA LYS A 670 -12.44 51.15 -20.03
C LYS A 670 -11.79 50.60 -21.31
N CYS A 671 -11.95 49.30 -21.56
CA CYS A 671 -11.30 48.62 -22.69
C CYS A 671 -11.69 49.22 -24.06
N ALA A 672 -12.86 49.86 -24.17
CA ALA A 672 -13.27 50.57 -25.37
C ALA A 672 -12.25 51.63 -25.84
N GLU A 673 -11.51 52.26 -24.92
CA GLU A 673 -10.49 53.27 -25.24
C GLU A 673 -9.34 52.69 -26.08
N LEU A 674 -9.06 51.39 -25.95
CA LEU A 674 -8.02 50.67 -26.72
C LEU A 674 -8.39 50.45 -28.20
N PHE A 675 -9.67 50.59 -28.55
CA PHE A 675 -10.20 50.22 -29.86
C PHE A 675 -10.81 51.40 -30.64
N VAL A 676 -10.92 52.58 -30.01
CA VAL A 676 -11.63 53.73 -30.59
C VAL A 676 -10.70 54.86 -31.05
N ASN A 677 -9.41 54.88 -30.67
CA ASN A 677 -8.43 55.86 -31.16
C ASN A 677 -7.29 55.20 -31.99
N PRO A 678 -6.96 55.72 -33.18
CA PRO A 678 -5.79 55.29 -33.97
C PRO A 678 -4.46 55.74 -33.37
#